data_AF-A0A838IM19-F1
#
_entry.id   AF-A0A838IM19-F1
#
_cell.length_a   1.000
_cell.length_b   1.000
_cell.length_c   1.000
_cell.angle_alpha   90.00
_cell.angle_beta   90.00
_cell.angle_gamma   90.00
#
_symmetry.space_group_name_H-M   'P 1'
#
loop_
_entity.id
_entity.type
_entity.pdbx_description
1 polymer ?
#
loop_
_entity_poly.entity_id
_entity_poly.type
_entity_poly.pdbx_seq_one_letter_code
_entity_poly.pdbx_strand_id
1 'polypeptide(L)'
;MFTVTISEKGGQQSKYDFNKTEITIGRMKGNDIVLPKGNVSKQHTRIFLRETSFFIVDLGSTNGTYVNGRKVAVEQALSEADKIYIGDFILQVEAPAKAAPPPPKAPPQPPRNPTFPPQQAPSGRPSASIPMNAPAPMPMGKPNQPERTFPVSDVPNLDPMRVGTPLPMSVESPRLDFDDLGIDMAPVPVDNNRTPTPEPRRPFNNEPSSPSNSNLQTGAPAARSGQRNEPSRSQQPQQPQQPQQAQQNLRSERSPNKGVGAPRAKAALVSEFDTDFHAAQHDVARILFESLAPEDLSLYYPPDPADRSKYEKSARAALSKVNPRVDRDALLELMTTECVGLGPIEQYLDDPRVRDIYVNRYDRILIRRDGQLIVAPRAFSHPEFLTIAAHRLLGARDVPVGVDEVRFSDGTRVHIVMPPVAADGPVLTVRKPNTYHPSLDDLVQEGALSHNMAEFLLQAVEAGRSILIAGPTSAGKTTLLSAIGRTIDASSRTITIEESSSLMLPQESVVRLEASAGTNYDMRYLIRSAAAMHPQRIIVDECRGGEAYDWVTSAASGTEGSMITVHATSAPDALGRMESLCLLGSNDVSPRGLREQIARAVNLVVVVNSAPSQGFRVQQITEVQGVDLDAFRLSDVFYYRVEGTEGAFHPTGYIPLFFEDLRHAGVDVDFTIFRE
;
A
#
# COMPACT_ATOMS: atom_id res chain seq x y z
N MET A 1 29.46 4.40 29.85
CA MET A 1 28.93 5.69 29.39
C MET A 1 27.66 5.44 28.61
N PHE A 2 26.61 6.21 28.81
CA PHE A 2 25.42 6.25 27.94
C PHE A 2 24.83 7.66 27.99
N THR A 3 24.12 8.07 26.95
CA THR A 3 23.68 9.46 26.77
C THR A 3 22.16 9.52 26.86
N VAL A 4 21.63 10.40 27.72
CA VAL A 4 20.20 10.69 27.80
C VAL A 4 19.93 12.04 27.16
N THR A 5 19.16 12.02 26.08
CA THR A 5 18.71 13.20 25.36
C THR A 5 17.31 13.57 25.87
N ILE A 6 17.11 14.81 26.29
CA ILE A 6 15.85 15.33 26.85
C ILE A 6 15.36 16.50 26.00
N SER A 7 14.08 16.50 25.65
CA SER A 7 13.39 17.64 25.02
C SER A 7 12.12 17.99 25.78
N GLU A 8 11.89 19.27 26.04
CA GLU A 8 10.60 19.77 26.52
C GLU A 8 9.73 20.17 25.32
N LYS A 9 8.40 19.98 25.40
CA LYS A 9 7.46 20.32 24.33
C LYS A 9 7.48 21.83 23.99
N GLY A 10 8.28 22.20 22.99
CA GLY A 10 8.52 23.59 22.55
C GLY A 10 9.74 24.27 23.19
N GLY A 11 10.60 23.52 23.90
CA GLY A 11 11.84 24.01 24.51
C GLY A 11 13.11 23.57 23.78
N GLN A 12 14.26 23.96 24.31
CA GLN A 12 15.56 23.43 23.85
C GLN A 12 15.76 21.96 24.26
N GLN A 13 16.64 21.27 23.53
CA GLN A 13 17.06 19.90 23.80
C GLN A 13 18.37 19.89 24.59
N SER A 14 18.44 19.05 25.62
CA SER A 14 19.61 18.89 26.52
C SER A 14 20.11 17.46 26.47
N LYS A 15 21.42 17.24 26.39
CA LYS A 15 22.06 15.92 26.50
C LYS A 15 22.83 15.77 27.81
N TYR A 16 22.79 14.58 28.40
CA TYR A 16 23.45 14.24 29.66
C TYR A 16 24.15 12.87 29.56
N ASP A 17 25.45 12.82 29.80
CA ASP A 17 26.24 11.59 29.72
C ASP A 17 26.48 10.96 31.10
N PHE A 18 26.18 9.67 31.24
CA PHE A 18 26.26 8.95 32.50
C PHE A 18 27.26 7.79 32.47
N ASN A 19 28.13 7.72 33.47
CA ASN A 19 29.07 6.61 33.70
C ASN A 19 28.65 5.71 34.89
N LYS A 20 27.34 5.67 35.17
CA LYS A 20 26.70 4.73 36.09
C LYS A 20 26.01 3.61 35.29
N THR A 21 25.60 2.54 35.95
CA THR A 21 24.69 1.51 35.41
C THR A 21 23.21 1.81 35.73
N GLU A 22 22.94 2.86 36.52
CA GLU A 22 21.61 3.27 36.98
C GLU A 22 21.54 4.79 37.06
N ILE A 23 20.40 5.36 36.70
CA ILE A 23 20.02 6.75 36.96
C ILE A 23 18.58 6.86 37.45
N THR A 24 18.33 7.90 38.26
CA THR A 24 17.02 8.29 38.77
C THR A 24 16.53 9.59 38.14
N ILE A 25 15.23 9.70 37.91
CA ILE A 25 14.61 10.84 37.23
C ILE A 25 13.39 11.33 38.02
N GLY A 26 13.32 12.63 38.28
CA GLY A 26 12.21 13.23 39.03
C GLY A 26 12.39 14.72 39.35
N ARG A 27 11.45 15.31 40.08
CA ARG A 27 11.45 16.75 40.41
C ARG A 27 12.32 17.14 41.60
N MET A 28 12.68 16.20 42.49
CA MET A 28 13.53 16.51 43.63
C MET A 28 14.99 16.73 43.21
N LYS A 29 15.69 17.67 43.86
CA LYS A 29 17.14 17.93 43.69
C LYS A 29 18.06 16.81 44.25
N GLY A 30 17.62 15.55 44.17
CA GLY A 30 18.38 14.35 44.54
C GLY A 30 18.26 13.22 43.52
N ASN A 31 17.63 13.48 42.37
CA ASN A 31 17.65 12.59 41.21
C ASN A 31 18.87 12.93 40.32
N ASP A 32 19.36 11.95 39.55
CA ASP A 32 20.42 12.17 38.56
C ASP A 32 19.98 13.12 37.43
N ILE A 33 18.70 13.04 37.05
CA ILE A 33 18.04 13.98 36.13
C ILE A 33 16.91 14.69 36.89
N VAL A 34 17.03 16.01 37.03
CA VAL A 34 16.06 16.85 37.76
C VAL A 34 15.13 17.58 36.79
N LEU A 35 13.85 17.19 36.76
CA LEU A 35 12.81 17.77 35.90
C LEU A 35 11.84 18.63 36.74
N PRO A 36 11.97 19.97 36.76
CA PRO A 36 11.36 20.82 37.79
C PRO A 36 9.85 21.14 37.62
N LYS A 37 9.11 20.42 36.77
CA LYS A 37 7.71 20.74 36.42
C LYS A 37 6.70 20.04 37.35
N GLY A 38 5.56 20.69 37.61
CA GLY A 38 4.56 20.23 38.60
C GLY A 38 3.97 18.85 38.31
N ASN A 39 3.88 18.48 37.03
CA ASN A 39 3.44 17.16 36.54
C ASN A 39 4.49 16.04 36.69
N VAL A 40 5.71 16.34 37.15
CA VAL A 40 6.72 15.33 37.49
C VAL A 40 6.74 15.07 39.00
N SER A 41 6.83 13.80 39.37
CA SER A 41 6.84 13.32 40.76
C SER A 41 8.21 13.49 41.41
N LYS A 42 8.29 13.47 42.76
CA LYS A 42 9.53 13.78 43.51
C LYS A 42 10.71 12.89 43.07
N GLN A 43 10.49 11.58 43.10
CA GLN A 43 11.11 10.58 42.24
C GLN A 43 9.98 10.10 41.31
N HIS A 44 10.24 9.84 40.04
CA HIS A 44 9.21 9.53 39.05
C HIS A 44 9.52 8.24 38.31
N THR A 45 10.75 8.06 37.84
CA THR A 45 11.21 6.82 37.20
C THR A 45 12.70 6.58 37.44
N ARG A 46 13.14 5.36 37.18
CA ARG A 46 14.52 4.89 37.26
C ARG A 46 14.85 4.11 35.99
N ILE A 47 15.98 4.45 35.36
CA ILE A 47 16.51 3.74 34.18
C ILE A 47 17.79 3.04 34.60
N PHE A 48 17.96 1.78 34.21
CA PHE A 48 19.13 0.98 34.57
C PHE A 48 19.49 -0.02 33.46
N LEU A 49 20.76 -0.41 33.44
CA LEU A 49 21.33 -1.38 32.50
C LEU A 49 21.38 -2.75 33.17
N ARG A 50 20.84 -3.79 32.52
CA ARG A 50 21.14 -5.19 32.83
C ARG A 50 21.80 -5.84 31.62
N GLU A 51 22.92 -6.52 31.85
CA GLU A 51 23.74 -7.16 30.81
C GLU A 51 24.13 -6.18 29.69
N THR A 52 23.36 -6.13 28.61
CA THR A 52 23.56 -5.20 27.48
C THR A 52 22.37 -4.29 27.20
N SER A 53 21.26 -4.41 27.94
CA SER A 53 19.97 -3.79 27.62
C SER A 53 19.50 -2.84 28.71
N PHE A 54 18.94 -1.69 28.31
CA PHE A 54 18.33 -0.74 29.25
C PHE A 54 16.92 -1.18 29.63
N PHE A 55 16.56 -0.88 30.87
CA PHE A 55 15.23 -1.10 31.44
C PHE A 55 14.78 0.17 32.18
N ILE A 56 13.47 0.40 32.17
CA ILE A 56 12.81 1.50 32.87
C ILE A 56 11.73 0.97 33.81
N VAL A 57 11.59 1.62 34.96
CA VAL A 57 10.50 1.34 35.91
C VAL A 57 9.92 2.64 36.46
N ASP A 58 8.59 2.75 36.49
CA ASP A 58 7.88 3.85 37.13
C ASP A 58 7.89 3.67 38.65
N LEU A 59 8.22 4.72 39.40
CA LEU A 59 8.40 4.66 40.86
C LEU A 59 7.11 5.00 41.64
N GLY A 60 5.95 4.56 41.14
CA GLY A 60 4.64 4.89 41.71
C GLY A 60 4.26 6.35 41.44
N SER A 61 4.52 6.83 40.23
CA SER A 61 4.40 8.23 39.87
C SER A 61 2.94 8.65 39.60
N THR A 62 2.66 9.91 39.89
CA THR A 62 1.29 10.46 39.94
C THR A 62 0.61 10.46 38.58
N ASN A 63 1.37 10.78 37.52
CA ASN A 63 0.87 10.83 36.15
C ASN A 63 1.26 9.59 35.35
N GLY A 64 2.30 8.86 35.74
CA GLY A 64 2.88 7.76 34.97
C GLY A 64 4.02 8.19 34.07
N THR A 65 5.00 7.29 33.96
CA THR A 65 6.00 7.22 32.88
C THR A 65 5.38 6.45 31.71
N TYR A 66 5.66 6.88 30.48
CA TYR A 66 5.18 6.19 29.27
C TYR A 66 6.33 5.94 28.30
N VAL A 67 6.31 4.82 27.57
CA VAL A 67 7.25 4.52 26.48
C VAL A 67 6.43 4.34 25.20
N ASN A 68 6.74 5.12 24.17
CA ASN A 68 6.01 5.13 22.88
C ASN A 68 4.48 5.24 23.06
N GLY A 69 4.04 6.05 24.04
CA GLY A 69 2.64 6.27 24.38
C GLY A 69 1.99 5.22 25.31
N ARG A 70 2.64 4.08 25.59
CA ARG A 70 2.14 3.04 26.51
C ARG A 70 2.65 3.30 27.93
N LYS A 71 1.79 3.19 28.96
CA LYS A 71 2.19 3.45 30.36
C LYS A 71 3.05 2.31 30.91
N VAL A 72 4.18 2.66 31.54
CA VAL A 72 5.05 1.71 32.24
C VAL A 72 4.35 1.25 33.52
N ALA A 73 3.77 0.04 33.49
CA ALA A 73 3.07 -0.57 34.63
C ALA A 73 3.93 -1.59 35.40
N VAL A 74 4.93 -2.16 34.72
CA VAL A 74 5.97 -3.05 35.25
C VAL A 74 7.31 -2.64 34.64
N GLU A 75 8.40 -3.29 35.05
CA GLU A 75 9.71 -3.10 34.44
C GLU A 75 9.67 -3.38 32.92
N GLN A 76 10.12 -2.43 32.11
CA GLN A 76 10.05 -2.48 30.65
C GLN A 76 11.44 -2.29 30.04
N ALA A 77 11.80 -3.11 29.05
CA ALA A 77 13.04 -2.94 28.27
C ALA A 77 12.95 -1.72 27.33
N LEU A 78 14.08 -1.08 27.05
CA LEU A 78 14.22 0.09 26.19
C LEU A 78 15.16 -0.18 25.00
N SER A 79 14.73 0.29 23.83
CA SER A 79 15.51 0.41 22.59
C SER A 79 16.05 1.84 22.42
N GLU A 80 17.12 2.02 21.64
CA GLU A 80 17.70 3.35 21.35
C GLU A 80 16.75 4.28 20.57
N ALA A 81 15.74 3.71 19.91
CA ALA A 81 14.70 4.45 19.18
C ALA A 81 13.51 4.89 20.07
N ASP A 82 13.44 4.43 21.32
CA ASP A 82 12.25 4.63 22.17
C ASP A 82 12.13 6.05 22.72
N LYS A 83 10.90 6.56 22.72
CA LYS A 83 10.54 7.86 23.28
C LYS A 83 9.84 7.68 24.62
N ILE A 84 10.51 8.13 25.67
CA ILE A 84 10.09 8.03 27.06
C ILE A 84 9.44 9.37 27.46
N TYR A 85 8.15 9.36 27.79
CA TYR A 85 7.38 10.55 28.14
C TYR A 85 7.24 10.66 29.67
N ILE A 86 7.63 11.81 30.20
CA ILE A 86 7.60 12.17 31.64
C ILE A 86 6.98 13.56 31.75
N GLY A 87 5.66 13.64 31.94
CA GLY A 87 4.94 14.91 31.87
C GLY A 87 5.07 15.56 30.48
N ASP A 88 5.59 16.80 30.43
CA ASP A 88 5.82 17.54 29.17
C ASP A 88 7.19 17.24 28.51
N PHE A 89 7.99 16.36 29.11
CA PHE A 89 9.32 15.99 28.62
C PHE A 89 9.28 14.68 27.83
N ILE A 90 10.02 14.65 26.72
CA ILE A 90 10.34 13.44 25.95
C ILE A 90 11.84 13.18 26.09
N LEU A 91 12.18 11.98 26.54
CA LEU A 91 13.55 11.50 26.75
C LEU A 91 13.84 10.35 25.76
N GLN A 92 15.09 10.22 25.37
CA GLN A 92 15.62 9.13 24.55
C GLN A 92 16.98 8.71 25.13
N VAL A 93 17.27 7.40 25.11
CA VAL A 93 18.50 6.82 25.69
C VAL A 93 19.35 6.21 24.58
N GLU A 94 20.54 6.76 24.38
CA GLU A 94 21.54 6.29 23.42
C GLU A 94 22.60 5.47 24.18
N ALA A 95 22.85 4.22 23.77
CA ALA A 95 23.88 3.39 24.38
C ALA A 95 25.29 3.88 23.94
N PRO A 96 26.39 3.43 24.59
CA PRO A 96 27.72 3.81 24.10
C PRO A 96 27.93 3.22 22.71
N ALA A 97 28.09 4.09 21.72
CA ALA A 97 28.45 3.71 20.36
C ALA A 97 29.65 2.76 20.40
N LYS A 98 29.47 1.50 19.96
CA LYS A 98 30.58 0.55 19.81
C LYS A 98 31.62 1.18 18.90
N ALA A 99 32.83 1.37 19.41
CA ALA A 99 33.96 1.83 18.60
C ALA A 99 34.12 0.86 17.42
N ALA A 100 33.95 1.38 16.21
CA ALA A 100 34.10 0.59 15.00
C ALA A 100 35.52 0.00 14.93
N PRO A 101 35.70 -1.23 14.40
CA PRO A 101 37.03 -1.73 14.08
C PRO A 101 37.73 -0.70 13.16
N PRO A 102 39.00 -0.34 13.41
CA PRO A 102 39.70 0.56 12.52
C PRO A 102 39.76 -0.05 11.10
N PRO A 103 39.54 0.75 10.03
CA PRO A 103 39.48 0.21 8.68
C PRO A 103 40.80 -0.51 8.33
N PRO A 104 40.74 -1.58 7.52
CA PRO A 104 41.94 -2.33 7.14
C PRO A 104 42.94 -1.39 6.48
N LYS A 105 44.20 -1.47 6.92
CA LYS A 105 45.26 -0.57 6.45
C LYS A 105 45.40 -0.68 4.92
N ALA A 106 45.27 0.45 4.23
CA ALA A 106 45.59 0.55 2.82
C ALA A 106 47.05 0.10 2.56
N PRO A 107 47.37 -0.45 1.37
CA PRO A 107 48.74 -0.79 1.01
C PRO A 107 49.70 0.39 1.20
N PRO A 108 50.94 0.16 1.66
CA PRO A 108 51.86 1.24 1.98
C PRO A 108 52.21 2.05 0.72
N GLN A 109 51.92 3.36 0.76
CA GLN A 109 52.44 4.29 -0.25
C GLN A 109 53.98 4.35 -0.16
N PRO A 110 54.70 4.46 -1.28
CA PRO A 110 56.14 4.64 -1.26
C PRO A 110 56.52 5.94 -0.52
N PRO A 111 57.71 5.99 0.13
CA PRO A 111 58.07 7.07 1.03
C PRO A 111 58.15 8.42 0.30
N ARG A 112 57.56 9.46 0.91
CA ARG A 112 57.69 10.85 0.44
C ARG A 112 58.99 11.44 0.96
N ASN A 113 59.72 12.16 0.09
CA ASN A 113 60.90 12.92 0.49
C ASN A 113 60.53 14.08 1.43
N PRO A 114 61.50 14.59 2.25
CA PRO A 114 61.26 15.70 3.17
C PRO A 114 60.80 16.99 2.46
N THR A 115 59.91 17.73 3.10
CA THR A 115 59.38 19.01 2.62
C THR A 115 60.38 20.15 2.78
N PHE A 116 60.56 20.95 1.72
CA PHE A 116 61.10 22.30 1.78
C PHE A 116 59.97 23.36 1.66
N PRO A 117 60.16 24.60 2.18
CA PRO A 117 59.11 25.61 2.24
C PRO A 117 58.70 26.16 0.85
N PRO A 118 57.52 26.80 0.74
CA PRO A 118 56.86 27.04 -0.55
C PRO A 118 57.48 28.16 -1.38
N GLN A 119 57.51 27.95 -2.70
CA GLN A 119 57.67 28.99 -3.72
C GLN A 119 56.53 28.91 -4.75
N GLN A 120 56.35 29.98 -5.52
CA GLN A 120 55.13 30.26 -6.29
C GLN A 120 55.08 29.49 -7.64
N ALA A 121 53.87 29.28 -8.16
CA ALA A 121 53.63 28.65 -9.46
C ALA A 121 54.12 29.53 -10.63
N PRO A 122 54.43 28.93 -11.80
CA PRO A 122 53.49 29.09 -12.91
C PRO A 122 53.32 27.87 -13.87
N SER A 123 52.14 27.83 -14.51
CA SER A 123 51.78 27.26 -15.83
C SER A 123 52.62 26.15 -16.52
N GLY A 124 51.97 25.04 -16.92
CA GLY A 124 52.46 24.16 -18.00
C GLY A 124 51.65 22.86 -18.27
N ARG A 125 51.22 22.65 -19.53
CA ARG A 125 50.90 21.37 -20.22
C ARG A 125 51.93 21.20 -21.38
N PRO A 126 52.01 20.12 -22.20
CA PRO A 126 51.21 18.86 -22.31
C PRO A 126 52.06 17.55 -22.47
N SER A 127 51.45 16.45 -22.96
CA SER A 127 52.07 15.22 -23.61
C SER A 127 52.94 14.29 -22.73
N ALA A 128 53.24 13.00 -23.02
CA ALA A 128 52.72 11.91 -23.92
C ALA A 128 53.60 10.62 -23.68
N SER A 129 53.34 9.36 -24.11
CA SER A 129 52.12 8.55 -24.39
C SER A 129 52.51 7.10 -24.83
N ILE A 130 51.71 6.05 -24.51
CA ILE A 130 51.73 4.66 -25.14
C ILE A 130 53.01 3.81 -24.81
N PRO A 131 53.11 2.45 -24.92
CA PRO A 131 52.17 1.34 -25.25
C PRO A 131 52.01 0.22 -24.16
N MET A 132 51.30 -0.87 -24.53
CA MET A 132 51.05 -2.12 -23.79
C MET A 132 52.23 -3.12 -23.79
N ASN A 133 52.20 -4.13 -22.88
CA ASN A 133 52.44 -5.54 -23.25
C ASN A 133 51.88 -6.55 -22.21
N ALA A 134 51.70 -7.83 -22.59
CA ALA A 134 51.32 -8.96 -21.72
C ALA A 134 52.47 -10.00 -21.61
N PRO A 135 52.47 -10.94 -20.63
CA PRO A 135 52.14 -12.34 -20.99
C PRO A 135 51.62 -13.31 -19.87
N ALA A 136 50.96 -14.39 -20.34
CA ALA A 136 50.91 -15.82 -19.92
C ALA A 136 51.04 -16.36 -18.45
N PRO A 137 50.41 -17.52 -18.11
CA PRO A 137 50.39 -18.14 -16.76
C PRO A 137 51.08 -19.53 -16.61
N MET A 138 51.29 -20.00 -15.36
CA MET A 138 51.67 -21.37 -14.92
C MET A 138 51.38 -21.57 -13.40
N PRO A 139 51.47 -22.77 -12.77
CA PRO A 139 50.97 -24.11 -13.14
C PRO A 139 50.23 -24.84 -11.96
N MET A 140 50.01 -26.16 -12.03
CA MET A 140 49.20 -26.97 -11.08
C MET A 140 49.95 -27.56 -9.85
N GLY A 141 49.19 -28.00 -8.83
CA GLY A 141 49.60 -28.94 -7.78
C GLY A 141 48.43 -29.84 -7.28
N LYS A 142 48.74 -31.04 -6.75
CA LYS A 142 47.81 -32.10 -6.28
C LYS A 142 48.54 -32.98 -5.23
N PRO A 143 47.88 -33.92 -4.52
CA PRO A 143 46.52 -33.92 -3.95
C PRO A 143 46.50 -34.43 -2.47
N ASN A 144 45.32 -34.50 -1.83
CA ASN A 144 44.99 -35.63 -0.93
C ASN A 144 43.48 -35.76 -0.63
N GLN A 145 43.07 -36.95 -0.17
CA GLN A 145 41.70 -37.37 0.17
C GLN A 145 41.79 -38.43 1.32
N PRO A 146 40.72 -38.89 2.02
CA PRO A 146 39.48 -39.41 1.42
C PRO A 146 38.13 -39.11 2.13
N GLU A 147 37.07 -39.28 1.33
CA GLU A 147 35.72 -39.82 1.61
C GLU A 147 35.01 -39.63 2.97
N ARG A 148 33.73 -39.20 2.87
CA ARG A 148 32.57 -40.05 3.22
C ARG A 148 31.32 -39.63 2.42
N THR A 149 30.42 -40.58 2.16
CA THR A 149 29.24 -40.45 1.28
C THR A 149 27.93 -40.67 2.03
N PHE A 150 26.83 -40.16 1.46
CA PHE A 150 25.45 -40.54 1.80
C PHE A 150 24.60 -40.66 0.53
N PRO A 151 23.53 -41.47 0.52
CA PRO A 151 22.89 -41.96 -0.72
C PRO A 151 21.73 -41.08 -1.22
N VAL A 152 21.36 -41.31 -2.49
CA VAL A 152 20.07 -40.91 -3.08
C VAL A 152 19.32 -42.19 -3.47
N SER A 153 18.02 -42.23 -3.24
CA SER A 153 17.15 -43.38 -3.51
C SER A 153 16.49 -43.34 -4.89
N ASP A 154 16.24 -44.51 -5.48
CA ASP A 154 15.69 -44.68 -6.82
C ASP A 154 14.25 -44.15 -6.99
N VAL A 155 13.94 -43.69 -8.21
CA VAL A 155 12.58 -43.43 -8.72
C VAL A 155 12.49 -44.07 -10.11
N PRO A 156 11.42 -44.81 -10.45
CA PRO A 156 11.40 -45.66 -11.64
C PRO A 156 11.25 -44.89 -12.97
N ASN A 157 11.73 -45.56 -14.04
CA ASN A 157 11.86 -45.05 -15.40
C ASN A 157 10.52 -44.81 -16.13
N LEU A 158 10.46 -43.77 -16.96
CA LEU A 158 9.39 -43.50 -17.94
C LEU A 158 10.02 -43.04 -19.28
N ASP A 159 9.49 -43.52 -20.39
CA ASP A 159 10.11 -43.36 -21.72
C ASP A 159 10.14 -41.91 -22.23
N PRO A 160 11.30 -41.42 -22.74
CA PRO A 160 11.37 -40.15 -23.44
C PRO A 160 10.84 -40.28 -24.88
N MET A 161 9.86 -39.44 -25.25
CA MET A 161 9.42 -39.33 -26.64
C MET A 161 10.51 -38.74 -27.54
N ARG A 162 10.50 -39.13 -28.82
CA ARG A 162 11.50 -38.73 -29.82
C ARG A 162 11.46 -37.22 -30.09
N VAL A 163 12.60 -36.56 -29.94
CA VAL A 163 12.88 -35.23 -30.53
C VAL A 163 13.66 -35.43 -31.83
N GLY A 164 13.30 -34.69 -32.88
CA GLY A 164 13.91 -34.82 -34.21
C GLY A 164 15.27 -34.15 -34.35
N THR A 165 16.13 -34.71 -35.21
CA THR A 165 17.44 -34.14 -35.56
C THR A 165 17.29 -32.88 -36.42
N PRO A 166 18.05 -31.80 -36.17
CA PRO A 166 18.13 -30.66 -37.09
C PRO A 166 18.93 -31.01 -38.35
N LEU A 167 18.50 -30.50 -39.51
CA LEU A 167 19.25 -30.56 -40.76
C LEU A 167 20.07 -29.25 -40.96
N PRO A 168 21.28 -29.32 -41.52
CA PRO A 168 22.05 -28.14 -41.87
C PRO A 168 21.56 -27.54 -43.19
N MET A 169 21.44 -26.22 -43.25
CA MET A 169 21.27 -25.46 -44.50
C MET A 169 22.27 -24.31 -44.52
N SER A 170 23.21 -24.36 -45.46
CA SER A 170 24.12 -23.27 -45.77
C SER A 170 23.44 -22.30 -46.74
N VAL A 171 23.56 -20.99 -46.49
CA VAL A 171 23.19 -19.94 -47.46
C VAL A 171 24.30 -18.91 -47.49
N GLU A 172 24.81 -18.63 -48.68
CA GLU A 172 25.88 -17.67 -48.93
C GLU A 172 25.34 -16.24 -48.95
N SER A 173 26.14 -15.26 -48.51
CA SER A 173 25.78 -13.84 -48.56
C SER A 173 26.08 -13.26 -49.95
N PRO A 174 25.08 -12.79 -50.73
CA PRO A 174 25.36 -12.00 -51.92
C PRO A 174 25.84 -10.60 -51.48
N ARG A 175 26.99 -10.18 -52.02
CA ARG A 175 27.35 -8.75 -52.05
C ARG A 175 26.47 -8.07 -53.10
N LEU A 176 25.99 -6.88 -52.79
CA LEU A 176 25.44 -5.97 -53.80
C LEU A 176 26.52 -4.93 -54.12
N ASP A 177 26.99 -4.93 -55.36
CA ASP A 177 27.88 -3.89 -55.86
C ASP A 177 27.08 -2.62 -56.14
N PHE A 178 27.68 -1.46 -55.84
CA PHE A 178 27.11 -0.15 -56.12
C PHE A 178 27.65 0.38 -57.45
N ASP A 179 26.81 0.39 -58.48
CA ASP A 179 26.95 1.26 -59.65
C ASP A 179 25.57 1.47 -60.31
N ASP A 180 25.47 2.49 -61.16
CA ASP A 180 24.30 2.86 -62.00
C ASP A 180 23.02 3.38 -61.28
N LEU A 181 23.15 4.51 -60.59
CA LEU A 181 22.10 5.55 -60.54
C LEU A 181 22.72 6.94 -60.74
N GLY A 182 22.86 7.36 -62.00
CA GLY A 182 23.44 8.65 -62.36
C GLY A 182 22.50 9.84 -62.10
N ILE A 183 22.68 10.53 -60.96
CA ILE A 183 22.17 11.88 -60.73
C ILE A 183 23.33 12.76 -60.23
N ASP A 184 23.69 13.77 -61.02
CA ASP A 184 24.78 14.71 -60.76
C ASP A 184 24.30 15.92 -59.94
N MET A 185 24.90 16.13 -58.76
CA MET A 185 24.67 17.32 -57.91
C MET A 185 25.97 17.71 -57.18
N ALA A 186 26.51 18.88 -57.54
CA ALA A 186 27.78 19.38 -57.00
C ALA A 186 27.68 19.88 -55.53
N PRO A 187 28.77 19.80 -54.75
CA PRO A 187 28.77 20.28 -53.35
C PRO A 187 28.79 21.81 -53.25
N VAL A 188 27.85 22.36 -52.48
CA VAL A 188 27.82 23.79 -52.10
C VAL A 188 28.43 23.95 -50.68
N PRO A 189 29.26 24.98 -50.40
CA PRO A 189 30.01 25.04 -49.15
C PRO A 189 29.18 25.39 -47.91
N VAL A 190 29.70 25.01 -46.74
CA VAL A 190 29.26 25.49 -45.42
C VAL A 190 29.62 26.97 -45.26
N ASP A 191 28.67 27.81 -44.85
CA ASP A 191 28.94 29.16 -44.36
C ASP A 191 28.63 29.26 -42.86
N ASN A 192 29.52 29.93 -42.12
CA ASN A 192 29.63 29.87 -40.67
C ASN A 192 29.53 31.28 -40.05
N ASN A 193 28.48 32.03 -40.41
CA ASN A 193 28.00 33.21 -39.66
C ASN A 193 26.69 33.78 -40.22
N ARG A 194 25.62 33.83 -39.41
CA ARG A 194 24.61 34.92 -39.37
C ARG A 194 23.54 34.67 -38.30
N THR A 195 23.66 35.38 -37.18
CA THR A 195 22.54 35.61 -36.25
C THR A 195 21.71 36.81 -36.72
N PRO A 196 20.38 36.72 -36.81
CA PRO A 196 19.50 37.88 -36.90
C PRO A 196 18.58 37.95 -35.67
N THR A 197 18.83 38.92 -34.80
CA THR A 197 17.95 39.24 -33.66
C THR A 197 16.61 39.81 -34.15
N PRO A 198 15.45 39.32 -33.67
CA PRO A 198 14.17 39.97 -33.91
C PRO A 198 13.90 41.09 -32.90
N GLU A 199 13.94 42.36 -33.33
CA GLU A 199 13.47 43.50 -32.53
C GLU A 199 11.93 43.66 -32.56
N PRO A 200 11.33 44.34 -31.56
CA PRO A 200 9.91 44.15 -31.24
C PRO A 200 8.94 44.92 -32.14
N ARG A 201 7.81 44.28 -32.47
CA ARG A 201 6.66 44.94 -33.11
C ARG A 201 5.94 45.86 -32.11
N ARG A 202 5.62 47.09 -32.54
CA ARG A 202 4.81 48.05 -31.76
C ARG A 202 3.34 47.61 -31.69
N PRO A 203 2.61 47.96 -30.61
CA PRO A 203 1.21 47.58 -30.43
C PRO A 203 0.27 48.33 -31.38
N PHE A 204 -0.82 47.67 -31.76
CA PHE A 204 -1.99 48.33 -32.35
C PHE A 204 -2.97 48.71 -31.24
N ASN A 205 -3.27 50.01 -31.11
CA ASN A 205 -4.42 50.46 -30.34
C ASN A 205 -5.71 50.14 -31.11
N ASN A 206 -6.73 49.64 -30.41
CA ASN A 206 -8.13 49.93 -30.70
C ASN A 206 -8.97 49.64 -29.44
N GLU A 207 -9.59 50.68 -28.89
CA GLU A 207 -10.60 50.62 -27.84
C GLU A 207 -11.85 51.42 -28.27
N PRO A 208 -13.02 51.23 -27.62
CA PRO A 208 -14.26 51.00 -28.37
C PRO A 208 -15.15 52.24 -28.58
N SER A 209 -16.10 52.09 -29.49
CA SER A 209 -17.21 53.03 -29.71
C SER A 209 -18.56 52.40 -29.32
N SER A 210 -19.26 53.04 -28.39
CA SER A 210 -20.60 52.66 -27.93
C SER A 210 -21.71 53.14 -28.88
N PRO A 211 -22.94 52.65 -28.68
CA PRO A 211 -24.08 53.57 -28.65
C PRO A 211 -24.85 53.54 -27.31
N SER A 212 -25.61 54.62 -27.11
CA SER A 212 -26.49 54.92 -25.98
C SER A 212 -27.92 54.39 -26.23
N ASN A 213 -28.93 54.41 -25.33
CA ASN A 213 -29.07 54.85 -23.94
C ASN A 213 -30.39 54.26 -23.35
N SER A 214 -30.51 54.02 -22.03
CA SER A 214 -31.64 54.49 -21.18
C SER A 214 -31.80 53.77 -19.80
N ASN A 215 -32.07 54.61 -18.79
CA ASN A 215 -32.58 54.42 -17.41
C ASN A 215 -33.38 53.11 -17.11
N LEU A 216 -33.38 52.54 -15.88
CA LEU A 216 -33.59 53.21 -14.57
C LEU A 216 -32.92 52.57 -13.34
N GLN A 217 -32.71 53.46 -12.36
CA GLN A 217 -32.33 53.36 -10.94
C GLN A 217 -32.85 52.20 -10.03
N THR A 218 -31.95 51.79 -9.11
CA THR A 218 -32.08 51.57 -7.63
C THR A 218 -33.45 51.22 -6.98
N GLY A 219 -33.54 50.42 -5.91
CA GLY A 219 -32.53 49.84 -5.01
C GLY A 219 -33.17 49.19 -3.77
N ALA A 220 -32.37 48.70 -2.80
CA ALA A 220 -32.85 47.95 -1.63
C ALA A 220 -33.38 48.84 -0.47
N PRO A 221 -34.24 48.29 0.41
CA PRO A 221 -34.06 48.48 1.86
C PRO A 221 -34.37 47.22 2.72
N ALA A 222 -34.22 47.33 4.04
CA ALA A 222 -34.31 46.22 5.00
C ALA A 222 -35.35 46.40 6.14
N ALA A 223 -35.83 45.26 6.64
CA ALA A 223 -36.48 44.95 7.93
C ALA A 223 -37.06 46.04 8.87
N ARG A 224 -38.33 45.89 9.30
CA ARG A 224 -38.75 45.74 10.74
C ARG A 224 -40.27 45.49 10.97
N SER A 225 -40.57 44.59 11.92
CA SER A 225 -41.72 44.49 12.87
C SER A 225 -43.11 45.17 12.62
N GLY A 226 -44.22 44.43 12.84
CA GLY A 226 -45.58 45.02 13.05
C GLY A 226 -46.69 44.01 13.46
N GLN A 227 -47.47 44.33 14.50
CA GLN A 227 -48.39 43.44 15.26
C GLN A 227 -49.80 43.16 14.65
N ARG A 228 -50.37 42.00 15.03
CA ARG A 228 -51.78 41.64 15.42
C ARG A 228 -53.02 42.39 14.85
N ASN A 229 -54.09 41.62 14.53
CA ASN A 229 -55.38 41.64 15.27
C ASN A 229 -56.35 40.49 14.87
N GLU A 230 -57.32 40.15 15.75
CA GLU A 230 -58.51 39.30 15.47
C GLU A 230 -59.79 40.15 15.30
N PRO A 231 -60.99 39.55 15.05
CA PRO A 231 -61.92 39.34 16.20
C PRO A 231 -62.94 38.15 16.14
N SER A 232 -62.94 37.28 17.17
CA SER A 232 -64.03 37.04 18.17
C SER A 232 -65.54 36.77 17.85
N ARG A 233 -66.18 35.98 18.76
CA ARG A 233 -67.63 35.80 19.13
C ARG A 233 -68.54 34.81 18.34
N SER A 234 -69.55 34.12 18.91
CA SER A 234 -69.90 33.73 20.32
C SER A 234 -71.16 32.80 20.48
N GLN A 235 -71.24 32.05 21.61
CA GLN A 235 -72.45 31.54 22.36
C GLN A 235 -73.28 30.29 21.90
N GLN A 236 -73.04 29.13 22.55
CA GLN A 236 -73.86 28.42 23.59
C GLN A 236 -75.42 28.56 23.69
N PRO A 237 -76.15 27.71 24.46
CA PRO A 237 -75.99 26.25 24.75
C PRO A 237 -77.32 25.43 24.88
N GLN A 238 -77.26 24.09 25.07
CA GLN A 238 -78.19 23.31 25.93
C GLN A 238 -77.67 21.90 26.30
N GLN A 239 -78.24 21.29 27.36
CA GLN A 239 -77.93 20.01 28.04
C GLN A 239 -79.23 19.48 28.71
N PRO A 240 -79.35 18.27 29.33
CA PRO A 240 -78.31 17.34 29.81
C PRO A 240 -78.56 15.81 29.62
N GLN A 241 -77.51 14.97 29.77
CA GLN A 241 -77.30 14.01 30.88
C GLN A 241 -76.01 13.18 30.70
N GLN A 242 -75.62 12.41 31.72
CA GLN A 242 -74.27 11.83 31.94
C GLN A 242 -74.38 10.44 32.62
N PRO A 243 -73.35 9.56 32.64
CA PRO A 243 -71.95 9.89 32.94
C PRO A 243 -70.82 9.24 32.10
N GLN A 244 -69.77 10.06 31.92
CA GLN A 244 -68.33 9.84 32.18
C GLN A 244 -67.91 8.47 32.78
N GLN A 245 -66.71 7.89 32.55
CA GLN A 245 -65.42 8.33 31.96
C GLN A 245 -64.59 7.05 31.61
N ALA A 246 -63.50 7.01 30.82
CA ALA A 246 -62.68 8.06 30.21
C ALA A 246 -62.03 7.64 28.86
N GLN A 247 -61.83 8.65 28.00
CA GLN A 247 -60.81 8.77 26.93
C GLN A 247 -60.70 7.69 25.82
N GLN A 248 -61.43 7.96 24.74
CA GLN A 248 -61.12 7.58 23.36
C GLN A 248 -59.83 8.33 22.90
N ASN A 249 -58.98 7.86 21.98
CA ASN A 249 -59.22 7.47 20.57
C ASN A 249 -59.77 8.64 19.72
N LEU A 250 -59.05 9.08 18.68
CA LEU A 250 -59.59 9.45 17.35
C LEU A 250 -58.51 10.00 16.39
N ARG A 251 -58.74 9.81 15.08
CA ARG A 251 -57.88 10.25 13.97
C ARG A 251 -58.37 11.58 13.39
N SER A 252 -57.46 12.36 12.80
CA SER A 252 -57.76 13.09 11.57
C SER A 252 -56.48 13.29 10.75
N GLU A 253 -56.60 13.22 9.43
CA GLU A 253 -55.46 13.22 8.50
C GLU A 253 -55.14 14.64 8.01
N ARG A 254 -53.86 15.00 7.97
CA ARG A 254 -53.28 16.00 7.06
C ARG A 254 -51.78 15.76 6.94
N SER A 255 -51.24 15.95 5.73
CA SER A 255 -49.99 15.29 5.30
C SER A 255 -48.73 15.74 6.05
N PRO A 256 -47.91 14.80 6.58
CA PRO A 256 -46.52 15.07 6.88
C PRO A 256 -45.68 15.12 5.59
N ASN A 257 -44.55 15.82 5.62
CA ASN A 257 -43.59 15.88 4.51
C ASN A 257 -43.06 14.49 4.13
N LYS A 258 -42.65 14.31 2.87
CA LYS A 258 -41.76 13.21 2.43
C LYS A 258 -40.33 13.41 2.98
N GLY A 259 -40.17 13.33 4.29
CA GLY A 259 -38.87 13.27 4.95
C GLY A 259 -38.41 11.81 5.10
N VAL A 260 -37.18 11.54 4.66
CA VAL A 260 -36.31 10.37 4.97
C VAL A 260 -37.02 9.01 5.12
N GLY A 261 -36.78 8.11 4.17
CA GLY A 261 -37.36 6.76 4.17
C GLY A 261 -37.09 5.95 5.44
N ALA A 262 -38.03 5.05 5.76
CA ALA A 262 -37.98 4.20 6.95
C ALA A 262 -36.66 3.39 7.03
N PRO A 263 -36.14 3.11 8.24
CA PRO A 263 -34.91 2.36 8.40
C PRO A 263 -35.04 0.98 7.77
N ARG A 264 -34.24 0.75 6.71
CA ARG A 264 -34.15 -0.53 6.01
C ARG A 264 -33.84 -1.62 7.04
N ALA A 265 -34.68 -2.66 7.13
CA ALA A 265 -34.49 -3.73 8.09
C ALA A 265 -33.07 -4.31 7.96
N LYS A 266 -32.35 -4.45 9.07
CA LYS A 266 -31.00 -5.01 9.07
C LYS A 266 -31.08 -6.45 8.57
N ALA A 267 -30.57 -6.69 7.36
CA ALA A 267 -30.43 -8.04 6.84
C ALA A 267 -29.54 -8.84 7.80
N ALA A 268 -30.03 -9.99 8.26
CA ALA A 268 -29.20 -10.94 8.97
C ALA A 268 -28.13 -11.48 8.01
N LEU A 269 -26.93 -11.74 8.53
CA LEU A 269 -25.92 -12.48 7.78
C LEU A 269 -26.47 -13.88 7.45
N VAL A 270 -26.31 -14.32 6.20
CA VAL A 270 -26.55 -15.71 5.83
C VAL A 270 -25.60 -16.59 6.65
N SER A 271 -26.13 -17.69 7.19
CA SER A 271 -25.41 -18.56 8.12
C SER A 271 -25.47 -19.99 7.63
N GLU A 272 -24.32 -20.54 7.24
CA GLU A 272 -24.15 -21.97 6.92
C GLU A 272 -23.81 -22.80 8.18
N PHE A 273 -23.63 -22.14 9.34
CA PHE A 273 -23.14 -22.73 10.59
C PHE A 273 -23.99 -23.89 11.10
N ASP A 274 -23.36 -25.06 11.23
CA ASP A 274 -23.96 -26.31 11.67
C ASP A 274 -23.81 -26.48 13.19
N THR A 275 -24.89 -26.16 13.91
CA THR A 275 -24.91 -26.19 15.38
C THR A 275 -24.76 -27.59 15.97
N ASP A 276 -25.29 -28.60 15.31
CA ASP A 276 -25.34 -29.97 15.83
C ASP A 276 -23.97 -30.63 15.66
N PHE A 277 -23.27 -30.35 14.55
CA PHE A 277 -21.88 -30.76 14.37
C PHE A 277 -20.93 -30.00 15.29
N HIS A 278 -21.12 -28.70 15.50
CA HIS A 278 -20.29 -27.92 16.42
C HIS A 278 -20.46 -28.35 17.89
N ALA A 279 -21.68 -28.71 18.31
CA ALA A 279 -21.90 -29.33 19.62
C ALA A 279 -21.15 -30.66 19.76
N ALA A 280 -21.16 -31.49 18.72
CA ALA A 280 -20.41 -32.75 18.68
C ALA A 280 -18.89 -32.54 18.69
N GLN A 281 -18.36 -31.52 18.00
CA GLN A 281 -16.96 -31.09 18.08
C GLN A 281 -16.59 -30.75 19.53
N HIS A 282 -17.37 -29.87 20.19
CA HIS A 282 -17.10 -29.42 21.55
C HIS A 282 -17.11 -30.59 22.56
N ASP A 283 -18.04 -31.53 22.45
CA ASP A 283 -18.08 -32.73 23.31
C ASP A 283 -16.84 -33.64 23.12
N VAL A 284 -16.37 -33.82 21.89
CA VAL A 284 -15.14 -34.59 21.61
C VAL A 284 -13.91 -33.86 22.11
N ALA A 285 -13.81 -32.53 21.90
CA ALA A 285 -12.73 -31.69 22.40
C ALA A 285 -12.60 -31.75 23.92
N ARG A 286 -13.72 -31.59 24.63
CA ARG A 286 -13.78 -31.67 26.09
C ARG A 286 -13.25 -33.00 26.62
N ILE A 287 -13.55 -34.11 25.93
CA ILE A 287 -13.07 -35.45 26.29
C ILE A 287 -11.59 -35.65 25.90
N LEU A 288 -11.14 -35.08 24.80
CA LEU A 288 -9.76 -35.16 24.34
C LEU A 288 -8.81 -34.47 25.33
N PHE A 289 -9.18 -33.28 25.82
CA PHE A 289 -8.42 -32.56 26.85
C PHE A 289 -8.44 -33.23 28.24
N GLU A 290 -9.25 -34.28 28.48
CA GLU A 290 -9.09 -35.17 29.65
C GLU A 290 -7.79 -36.00 29.59
N SER A 291 -7.14 -36.06 28.42
CA SER A 291 -6.04 -37.01 28.12
C SER A 291 -4.84 -36.40 27.36
N LEU A 292 -4.90 -35.12 26.98
CA LEU A 292 -3.90 -34.43 26.18
C LEU A 292 -3.90 -32.95 26.59
N ALA A 293 -2.76 -32.40 27.00
CA ALA A 293 -2.68 -31.01 27.41
C ALA A 293 -2.57 -30.06 26.19
N PRO A 294 -3.19 -28.87 26.20
CA PRO A 294 -2.98 -27.83 25.18
C PRO A 294 -1.50 -27.42 25.00
N GLU A 295 -0.69 -27.61 26.03
CA GLU A 295 0.75 -27.37 26.07
C GLU A 295 1.54 -28.42 25.26
N ASP A 296 1.08 -29.68 25.27
CA ASP A 296 1.70 -30.82 24.56
C ASP A 296 1.50 -30.78 23.04
N LEU A 297 0.58 -29.93 22.57
CA LEU A 297 0.27 -29.80 21.15
C LEU A 297 1.38 -29.05 20.40
N SER A 298 1.85 -29.68 19.32
CA SER A 298 2.96 -29.20 18.49
C SER A 298 2.61 -27.87 17.81
N LEU A 299 3.57 -26.94 17.83
CA LEU A 299 3.46 -25.63 17.16
C LEU A 299 4.02 -25.66 15.72
N TYR A 300 4.61 -26.78 15.29
CA TYR A 300 5.20 -26.88 13.96
C TYR A 300 4.11 -26.98 12.88
N TYR A 301 4.21 -26.16 11.84
CA TYR A 301 3.29 -26.12 10.72
C TYR A 301 4.07 -25.93 9.41
N PRO A 302 3.81 -26.72 8.34
CA PRO A 302 2.85 -27.83 8.26
C PRO A 302 3.24 -29.01 9.20
N PRO A 303 2.26 -29.80 9.67
CA PRO A 303 2.51 -30.82 10.70
C PRO A 303 3.28 -32.05 10.20
N ASP A 304 4.02 -32.68 11.11
CA ASP A 304 4.69 -33.96 10.86
C ASP A 304 3.65 -35.11 10.70
N PRO A 305 3.76 -35.98 9.67
CA PRO A 305 2.89 -37.15 9.51
C PRO A 305 2.83 -38.08 10.74
N ALA A 306 3.90 -38.18 11.51
CA ALA A 306 3.95 -38.95 12.75
C ALA A 306 3.09 -38.31 13.87
N ASP A 307 3.13 -36.98 13.99
CA ASP A 307 2.24 -36.23 14.88
C ASP A 307 0.77 -36.42 14.44
N ARG A 308 0.46 -36.31 13.14
CA ARG A 308 -0.90 -36.57 12.64
C ARG A 308 -1.40 -37.97 13.04
N SER A 309 -0.60 -39.02 12.87
CA SER A 309 -0.96 -40.39 13.29
C SER A 309 -1.02 -40.58 14.81
N LYS A 310 -0.32 -39.75 15.60
CA LYS A 310 -0.40 -39.73 17.07
C LYS A 310 -1.74 -39.12 17.51
N TYR A 311 -2.08 -37.92 17.04
CA TYR A 311 -3.27 -37.21 17.50
C TYR A 311 -4.57 -37.75 16.90
N GLU A 312 -4.56 -38.34 15.70
CA GLU A 312 -5.73 -39.05 15.15
C GLU A 312 -6.17 -40.19 16.08
N LYS A 313 -5.22 -40.92 16.68
CA LYS A 313 -5.53 -41.99 17.66
C LYS A 313 -6.17 -41.43 18.92
N SER A 314 -5.69 -40.29 19.43
CA SER A 314 -6.29 -39.60 20.58
C SER A 314 -7.69 -39.06 20.26
N ALA A 315 -7.88 -38.41 19.11
CA ALA A 315 -9.18 -37.93 18.65
C ALA A 315 -10.18 -39.08 18.44
N ARG A 316 -9.74 -40.21 17.85
CA ARG A 316 -10.54 -41.44 17.68
C ARG A 316 -10.91 -42.07 19.02
N ALA A 317 -10.03 -42.01 20.02
CA ALA A 317 -10.29 -42.48 21.39
C ALA A 317 -11.23 -41.54 22.18
N ALA A 318 -11.20 -40.23 21.94
CA ALA A 318 -12.18 -39.31 22.50
C ALA A 318 -13.57 -39.49 21.85
N LEU A 319 -13.60 -39.56 20.52
CA LEU A 319 -14.80 -39.77 19.71
C LEU A 319 -15.49 -41.11 20.00
N SER A 320 -14.77 -42.15 20.45
CA SER A 320 -15.40 -43.42 20.86
C SER A 320 -16.24 -43.29 22.15
N LYS A 321 -15.98 -42.29 23.00
CA LYS A 321 -16.79 -41.97 24.19
C LYS A 321 -18.03 -41.12 23.86
N VAL A 322 -18.18 -40.61 22.63
CA VAL A 322 -19.30 -39.75 22.19
C VAL A 322 -20.19 -40.49 21.19
N ASN A 323 -21.50 -40.24 21.27
CA ASN A 323 -22.49 -40.77 20.33
C ASN A 323 -23.15 -39.62 19.52
N PRO A 324 -22.39 -38.94 18.62
CA PRO A 324 -22.91 -37.84 17.82
C PRO A 324 -23.93 -38.33 16.79
N ARG A 325 -24.84 -37.43 16.39
CA ARG A 325 -25.82 -37.66 15.30
C ARG A 325 -25.35 -37.13 13.94
N VAL A 326 -24.06 -36.82 13.82
CA VAL A 326 -23.41 -36.33 12.61
C VAL A 326 -22.36 -37.34 12.10
N ASP A 327 -21.84 -37.10 10.90
CA ASP A 327 -20.78 -37.90 10.30
C ASP A 327 -19.57 -38.01 11.24
N ARG A 328 -19.22 -39.25 11.62
CA ARG A 328 -18.14 -39.56 12.56
C ARG A 328 -16.76 -39.47 11.92
N ASP A 329 -16.63 -39.72 10.62
CA ASP A 329 -15.34 -39.68 9.95
C ASP A 329 -14.97 -38.24 9.58
N ALA A 330 -15.94 -37.43 9.14
CA ALA A 330 -15.75 -35.98 8.99
C ALA A 330 -15.46 -35.28 10.33
N LEU A 331 -16.07 -35.74 11.43
CA LEU A 331 -15.80 -35.23 12.77
C LEU A 331 -14.40 -35.65 13.27
N LEU A 332 -13.97 -36.89 13.01
CA LEU A 332 -12.62 -37.33 13.35
C LEU A 332 -11.55 -36.55 12.59
N GLU A 333 -11.75 -36.34 11.28
CA GLU A 333 -10.83 -35.58 10.44
C GLU A 333 -10.67 -34.15 10.96
N LEU A 334 -11.77 -33.42 11.17
CA LEU A 334 -11.68 -32.03 11.67
C LEU A 334 -11.07 -31.94 13.07
N MET A 335 -11.41 -32.85 13.99
CA MET A 335 -10.78 -32.90 15.31
C MET A 335 -9.29 -33.23 15.23
N THR A 336 -8.86 -34.08 14.29
CA THR A 336 -7.44 -34.35 14.04
C THR A 336 -6.73 -33.12 13.49
N THR A 337 -7.35 -32.39 12.57
CA THR A 337 -6.81 -31.17 11.97
C THR A 337 -6.75 -30.00 12.96
N GLU A 338 -7.66 -29.89 13.92
CA GLU A 338 -7.50 -28.97 15.07
C GLU A 338 -6.29 -29.36 15.94
N CYS A 339 -6.03 -30.65 16.13
CA CYS A 339 -4.87 -31.11 16.89
C CYS A 339 -3.51 -30.83 16.22
N VAL A 340 -3.42 -30.71 14.88
CA VAL A 340 -2.12 -30.61 14.18
C VAL A 340 -1.93 -29.40 13.28
N GLY A 341 -3.00 -28.88 12.70
CA GLY A 341 -2.97 -27.85 11.69
C GLY A 341 -3.57 -26.52 12.17
N LEU A 342 -4.20 -25.80 11.26
CA LEU A 342 -4.96 -24.57 11.52
C LEU A 342 -6.45 -24.85 11.78
N GLY A 343 -6.80 -26.12 12.04
CA GLY A 343 -8.17 -26.54 12.34
C GLY A 343 -9.13 -26.23 11.18
N PRO A 344 -10.33 -25.67 11.46
CA PRO A 344 -11.31 -25.37 10.42
C PRO A 344 -10.85 -24.29 9.43
N ILE A 345 -9.76 -23.56 9.68
CA ILE A 345 -9.27 -22.52 8.75
C ILE A 345 -8.77 -23.14 7.44
N GLU A 346 -8.21 -24.36 7.47
CA GLU A 346 -7.62 -25.03 6.29
C GLU A 346 -8.65 -25.20 5.17
N GLN A 347 -9.87 -25.68 5.49
CA GLN A 347 -10.94 -25.85 4.48
C GLN A 347 -11.34 -24.53 3.77
N TYR A 348 -11.07 -23.37 4.38
CA TYR A 348 -11.36 -22.05 3.83
C TYR A 348 -10.14 -21.42 3.14
N LEU A 349 -8.93 -21.85 3.51
CA LEU A 349 -7.71 -21.59 2.74
C LEU A 349 -7.76 -22.34 1.41
N ASP A 350 -8.21 -23.59 1.42
CA ASP A 350 -8.33 -24.44 0.22
C ASP A 350 -9.48 -24.02 -0.70
N ASP A 351 -10.63 -23.59 -0.16
CA ASP A 351 -11.80 -23.18 -0.96
C ASP A 351 -11.46 -21.97 -1.87
N PRO A 352 -11.37 -22.12 -3.21
CA PRO A 352 -10.97 -21.05 -4.11
C PRO A 352 -12.03 -19.95 -4.24
N ARG A 353 -13.27 -20.21 -3.78
CA ARG A 353 -14.37 -19.23 -3.75
C ARG A 353 -14.30 -18.31 -2.53
N VAL A 354 -13.56 -18.70 -1.49
CA VAL A 354 -13.32 -17.88 -0.30
C VAL A 354 -12.15 -16.91 -0.55
N ARG A 355 -12.43 -15.62 -0.34
CA ARG A 355 -11.49 -14.51 -0.57
C ARG A 355 -10.87 -13.96 0.72
N ASP A 356 -11.66 -13.87 1.78
CA ASP A 356 -11.26 -13.35 3.10
C ASP A 356 -11.87 -14.26 4.20
N ILE A 357 -11.15 -14.50 5.29
CA ILE A 357 -11.62 -15.27 6.47
C ILE A 357 -11.45 -14.41 7.71
N TYR A 358 -12.50 -14.30 8.53
CA TYR A 358 -12.50 -13.52 9.77
C TYR A 358 -12.85 -14.43 10.94
N VAL A 359 -11.86 -14.78 11.77
CA VAL A 359 -12.04 -15.54 13.00
C VAL A 359 -12.18 -14.54 14.14
N ASN A 360 -13.42 -14.24 14.52
CA ASN A 360 -13.73 -13.24 15.55
C ASN A 360 -13.78 -13.84 16.96
N ARG A 361 -13.93 -15.17 17.05
CA ARG A 361 -13.88 -16.02 18.25
C ARG A 361 -13.74 -17.47 17.75
N TYR A 362 -13.35 -18.41 18.62
CA TYR A 362 -13.23 -19.84 18.27
C TYR A 362 -14.51 -20.42 17.64
N ASP A 363 -15.68 -20.07 18.16
CA ASP A 363 -17.02 -20.44 17.68
C ASP A 363 -17.57 -19.56 16.54
N ARG A 364 -16.83 -18.50 16.14
CA ARG A 364 -17.36 -17.45 15.25
C ARG A 364 -16.40 -17.08 14.12
N ILE A 365 -16.39 -17.95 13.11
CA ILE A 365 -15.75 -17.71 11.81
C ILE A 365 -16.78 -17.11 10.83
N LEU A 366 -16.39 -16.04 10.15
CA LEU A 366 -17.07 -15.51 8.96
C LEU A 366 -16.15 -15.69 7.75
N ILE A 367 -16.73 -15.96 6.58
CA ILE A 367 -15.98 -16.06 5.31
C ILE A 367 -16.62 -15.13 4.27
N ARG A 368 -15.79 -14.53 3.41
CA ARG A 368 -16.26 -13.89 2.18
C ARG A 368 -16.16 -14.88 1.02
N ARG A 369 -17.27 -15.56 0.70
CA ARG A 369 -17.38 -16.51 -0.42
C ARG A 369 -18.13 -15.84 -1.58
N ASP A 370 -17.59 -15.91 -2.80
CA ASP A 370 -18.18 -15.29 -4.01
C ASP A 370 -18.58 -13.80 -3.79
N GLY A 371 -17.75 -13.06 -3.06
CA GLY A 371 -18.00 -11.67 -2.68
C GLY A 371 -18.98 -11.45 -1.51
N GLN A 372 -19.79 -12.44 -1.14
CA GLN A 372 -20.76 -12.34 -0.04
C GLN A 372 -20.14 -12.71 1.31
N LEU A 373 -20.42 -11.93 2.36
CA LEU A 373 -19.99 -12.22 3.73
C LEU A 373 -21.04 -13.10 4.43
N ILE A 374 -20.64 -14.30 4.85
CA ILE A 374 -21.51 -15.31 5.48
C ILE A 374 -20.87 -15.83 6.77
N VAL A 375 -21.69 -16.40 7.68
CA VAL A 375 -21.18 -17.21 8.79
C VAL A 375 -20.78 -18.57 8.25
N ALA A 376 -19.54 -18.98 8.53
CA ALA A 376 -18.95 -20.18 7.96
C ALA A 376 -19.56 -21.48 8.55
N PRO A 377 -19.58 -22.60 7.80
CA PRO A 377 -20.26 -23.84 8.22
C PRO A 377 -19.62 -24.57 9.41
N ARG A 378 -18.32 -24.37 9.62
CA ARG A 378 -17.51 -24.95 10.71
C ARG A 378 -16.76 -23.84 11.46
N ALA A 379 -16.59 -24.03 12.77
CA ALA A 379 -15.76 -23.22 13.64
C ALA A 379 -14.91 -24.14 14.54
N PHE A 380 -13.99 -23.58 15.34
CA PHE A 380 -13.11 -24.38 16.20
C PHE A 380 -13.92 -25.04 17.32
N SER A 381 -13.56 -26.24 17.72
CA SER A 381 -14.25 -26.99 18.79
C SER A 381 -14.11 -26.37 20.18
N HIS A 382 -13.01 -25.65 20.43
CA HIS A 382 -12.63 -25.13 21.75
C HIS A 382 -11.70 -23.90 21.62
N PRO A 383 -11.70 -22.94 22.58
CA PRO A 383 -10.80 -21.78 22.55
C PRO A 383 -9.32 -22.12 22.36
N GLU A 384 -8.83 -23.16 23.03
CA GLU A 384 -7.41 -23.53 22.99
C GLU A 384 -6.92 -23.96 21.60
N PHE A 385 -7.77 -24.56 20.76
CA PHE A 385 -7.36 -24.89 19.40
C PHE A 385 -7.18 -23.63 18.53
N LEU A 386 -7.92 -22.55 18.80
CA LEU A 386 -7.67 -21.26 18.17
C LEU A 386 -6.39 -20.60 18.71
N THR A 387 -6.15 -20.67 20.03
CA THR A 387 -4.89 -20.23 20.65
C THR A 387 -3.68 -20.92 20.03
N ILE A 388 -3.75 -22.24 19.84
CA ILE A 388 -2.66 -23.04 19.28
C ILE A 388 -2.52 -22.82 17.77
N ALA A 389 -3.62 -22.67 17.01
CA ALA A 389 -3.56 -22.28 15.59
C ALA A 389 -2.90 -20.89 15.40
N ALA A 390 -3.19 -19.92 16.28
CA ALA A 390 -2.52 -18.63 16.27
C ALA A 390 -1.02 -18.75 16.58
N HIS A 391 -0.62 -19.57 17.58
CA HIS A 391 0.79 -19.81 17.88
C HIS A 391 1.53 -20.62 16.79
N ARG A 392 0.85 -21.51 16.05
CA ARG A 392 1.40 -22.18 14.86
C ARG A 392 1.76 -21.18 13.76
N LEU A 393 0.86 -20.23 13.50
CA LEU A 393 1.08 -19.16 12.51
C LEU A 393 2.21 -18.21 12.93
N LEU A 394 2.27 -17.85 14.21
CA LEU A 394 3.29 -16.95 14.76
C LEU A 394 4.63 -17.66 15.06
N GLY A 395 4.70 -18.99 14.91
CA GLY A 395 5.89 -19.82 15.14
C GLY A 395 6.34 -19.95 16.60
N ALA A 396 5.67 -19.29 17.55
CA ALA A 396 6.07 -19.23 18.97
C ALA A 396 4.87 -19.04 19.90
N ARG A 397 5.04 -19.46 21.18
CA ARG A 397 4.12 -19.11 22.27
C ARG A 397 4.38 -17.68 22.78
N ASP A 398 5.65 -17.34 23.06
CA ASP A 398 6.07 -15.97 23.36
C ASP A 398 6.34 -15.19 22.06
N VAL A 399 5.39 -14.34 21.66
CA VAL A 399 5.45 -13.56 20.42
C VAL A 399 5.87 -12.12 20.74
N PRO A 400 6.90 -11.56 20.08
CA PRO A 400 7.32 -10.18 20.29
C PRO A 400 6.20 -9.18 19.94
N VAL A 401 6.06 -8.15 20.75
CA VAL A 401 5.02 -7.11 20.60
C VAL A 401 5.14 -6.44 19.23
N GLY A 402 4.11 -6.57 18.39
CA GLY A 402 4.05 -6.00 17.04
C GLY A 402 4.33 -7.00 15.91
N VAL A 403 4.60 -8.28 16.20
CA VAL A 403 4.56 -9.35 15.20
C VAL A 403 3.10 -9.80 15.01
N ASP A 404 2.32 -8.91 14.40
CA ASP A 404 0.86 -9.04 14.26
C ASP A 404 0.44 -9.49 12.84
N GLU A 405 1.39 -9.71 11.91
CA GLU A 405 1.15 -10.20 10.53
C GLU A 405 2.05 -11.40 10.16
N VAL A 406 1.45 -12.43 9.57
CA VAL A 406 2.09 -13.64 9.02
C VAL A 406 1.82 -13.71 7.51
N ARG A 407 2.80 -14.14 6.71
CA ARG A 407 2.67 -14.28 5.25
C ARG A 407 3.06 -15.69 4.79
N PHE A 408 2.22 -16.28 3.95
CA PHE A 408 2.44 -17.57 3.30
C PHE A 408 3.12 -17.40 1.93
N SER A 409 3.67 -18.50 1.38
CA SER A 409 4.41 -18.50 0.10
C SER A 409 3.54 -18.25 -1.13
N ASP A 410 2.22 -18.41 -1.03
CA ASP A 410 1.24 -18.06 -2.07
C ASP A 410 0.86 -16.56 -2.06
N GLY A 411 1.33 -15.80 -1.06
CA GLY A 411 0.93 -14.41 -0.81
C GLY A 411 -0.32 -14.25 0.06
N THR A 412 -0.85 -15.33 0.66
CA THR A 412 -1.88 -15.23 1.69
C THR A 412 -1.31 -14.58 2.94
N ARG A 413 -2.06 -13.65 3.52
CA ARG A 413 -1.73 -12.92 4.75
C ARG A 413 -2.64 -13.35 5.87
N VAL A 414 -2.12 -13.41 7.09
CA VAL A 414 -2.92 -13.49 8.31
C VAL A 414 -2.50 -12.39 9.26
N HIS A 415 -3.41 -11.46 9.53
CA HIS A 415 -3.26 -10.52 10.64
C HIS A 415 -3.83 -11.16 11.92
N ILE A 416 -3.08 -11.14 13.02
CA ILE A 416 -3.39 -11.88 14.25
C ILE A 416 -3.31 -10.94 15.45
N VAL A 417 -4.38 -10.86 16.24
CA VAL A 417 -4.42 -10.09 17.48
C VAL A 417 -4.59 -11.06 18.65
N MET A 418 -3.59 -11.10 19.53
CA MET A 418 -3.58 -11.98 20.70
C MET A 418 -4.19 -11.30 21.94
N PRO A 419 -4.65 -12.08 22.94
CA PRO A 419 -4.89 -11.57 24.29
C PRO A 419 -3.62 -10.91 24.88
N PRO A 420 -3.73 -9.88 25.74
CA PRO A 420 -4.96 -9.31 26.27
C PRO A 420 -5.61 -8.23 25.36
N VAL A 421 -5.06 -7.96 24.18
CA VAL A 421 -5.62 -6.96 23.24
C VAL A 421 -6.93 -7.47 22.65
N ALA A 422 -6.95 -8.73 22.21
CA ALA A 422 -8.19 -9.44 21.93
C ALA A 422 -8.72 -10.10 23.22
N ALA A 423 -9.70 -9.45 23.86
CA ALA A 423 -10.22 -9.83 25.17
C ALA A 423 -11.00 -11.16 25.20
N ASP A 424 -11.42 -11.65 24.03
CA ASP A 424 -12.31 -12.79 23.85
C ASP A 424 -11.59 -14.08 23.38
N GLY A 425 -10.25 -14.09 23.47
CA GLY A 425 -9.36 -15.03 22.77
C GLY A 425 -8.78 -14.40 21.49
N PRO A 426 -7.89 -15.10 20.76
CA PRO A 426 -7.26 -14.56 19.56
C PRO A 426 -8.27 -14.18 18.47
N VAL A 427 -7.94 -13.16 17.69
CA VAL A 427 -8.71 -12.74 16.50
C VAL A 427 -7.80 -12.77 15.28
N LEU A 428 -8.24 -13.46 14.22
CA LEU A 428 -7.47 -13.64 12.98
C LEU A 428 -8.24 -13.05 11.80
N THR A 429 -7.55 -12.31 10.94
CA THR A 429 -8.05 -11.88 9.62
C THR A 429 -7.12 -12.43 8.54
N VAL A 430 -7.59 -13.46 7.83
CA VAL A 430 -6.88 -14.04 6.69
C VAL A 430 -7.33 -13.33 5.41
N ARG A 431 -6.37 -12.98 4.55
CA ARG A 431 -6.63 -12.44 3.22
C ARG A 431 -5.76 -13.15 2.19
N LYS A 432 -6.39 -13.95 1.34
CA LYS A 432 -5.73 -14.70 0.26
C LYS A 432 -5.11 -13.77 -0.79
N PRO A 433 -4.20 -14.23 -1.68
CA PRO A 433 -3.82 -13.45 -2.86
C PRO A 433 -5.05 -13.11 -3.71
N ASN A 434 -4.96 -12.07 -4.54
CA ASN A 434 -5.97 -11.89 -5.59
C ASN A 434 -5.67 -12.88 -6.72
N THR A 435 -6.71 -13.53 -7.26
CA THR A 435 -6.61 -14.44 -8.41
C THR A 435 -7.17 -13.82 -9.70
N TYR A 436 -8.00 -12.78 -9.61
CA TYR A 436 -8.58 -12.10 -10.76
C TYR A 436 -7.69 -10.96 -11.26
N HIS A 437 -6.98 -11.20 -12.37
CA HIS A 437 -6.06 -10.25 -13.02
C HIS A 437 -6.39 -10.12 -14.51
N PRO A 438 -7.47 -9.40 -14.86
CA PRO A 438 -7.88 -9.25 -16.25
C PRO A 438 -6.81 -8.57 -17.11
N SER A 439 -6.82 -8.92 -18.40
CA SER A 439 -6.22 -8.11 -19.45
C SER A 439 -7.05 -6.84 -19.72
N LEU A 440 -6.52 -5.94 -20.54
CA LEU A 440 -7.27 -4.77 -20.97
C LEU A 440 -8.46 -5.15 -21.88
N ASP A 441 -8.33 -6.23 -22.66
CA ASP A 441 -9.41 -6.78 -23.50
C ASP A 441 -10.54 -7.43 -22.69
N ASP A 442 -10.21 -8.12 -21.59
CA ASP A 442 -11.22 -8.65 -20.67
C ASP A 442 -12.06 -7.50 -20.08
N LEU A 443 -11.41 -6.39 -19.70
CA LEU A 443 -12.11 -5.19 -19.21
C LEU A 443 -12.97 -4.51 -20.28
N VAL A 444 -12.62 -4.60 -21.57
CA VAL A 444 -13.49 -4.16 -22.67
C VAL A 444 -14.71 -5.09 -22.80
N GLN A 445 -14.52 -6.41 -22.69
CA GLN A 445 -15.62 -7.39 -22.72
C GLN A 445 -16.57 -7.26 -21.51
N GLU A 446 -16.06 -6.92 -20.33
CA GLU A 446 -16.86 -6.60 -19.13
C GLU A 446 -17.59 -5.24 -19.23
N GLY A 447 -17.24 -4.41 -20.23
CA GLY A 447 -17.81 -3.08 -20.43
C GLY A 447 -17.27 -2.02 -19.46
N ALA A 448 -16.07 -2.23 -18.90
CA ALA A 448 -15.40 -1.27 -18.01
C ALA A 448 -14.81 -0.06 -18.77
N LEU A 449 -14.46 -0.24 -20.04
CA LEU A 449 -14.03 0.80 -20.99
C LEU A 449 -14.38 0.37 -22.43
N SER A 450 -14.34 1.29 -23.40
CA SER A 450 -14.49 0.95 -24.83
C SER A 450 -13.18 0.48 -25.45
N HIS A 451 -13.26 -0.16 -26.62
CA HIS A 451 -12.08 -0.57 -27.40
C HIS A 451 -11.17 0.62 -27.72
N ASN A 452 -11.73 1.73 -28.21
CA ASN A 452 -11.03 3.00 -28.47
C ASN A 452 -10.25 3.51 -27.23
N MET A 453 -10.82 3.35 -26.03
CA MET A 453 -10.16 3.73 -24.78
C MET A 453 -9.04 2.76 -24.39
N ALA A 454 -9.19 1.46 -24.68
CA ALA A 454 -8.14 0.47 -24.47
C ALA A 454 -6.95 0.69 -25.43
N GLU A 455 -7.21 0.91 -26.71
CA GLU A 455 -6.21 1.25 -27.73
C GLU A 455 -5.46 2.54 -27.40
N PHE A 456 -6.19 3.58 -26.98
CA PHE A 456 -5.58 4.82 -26.49
C PHE A 456 -4.64 4.60 -25.29
N LEU A 457 -5.04 3.75 -24.34
CA LEU A 457 -4.22 3.42 -23.17
C LEU A 457 -3.01 2.56 -23.53
N LEU A 458 -3.12 1.65 -24.50
CA LEU A 458 -1.98 0.91 -25.07
C LEU A 458 -0.94 1.89 -25.65
N GLN A 459 -1.38 2.77 -26.56
CA GLN A 459 -0.52 3.79 -27.17
C GLN A 459 0.09 4.74 -26.12
N ALA A 460 -0.64 5.08 -25.06
CA ALA A 460 -0.09 5.86 -23.95
C ALA A 460 1.02 5.13 -23.17
N VAL A 461 0.87 3.83 -22.92
CA VAL A 461 1.93 3.01 -22.28
C VAL A 461 3.15 2.91 -23.18
N GLU A 462 2.97 2.58 -24.46
CA GLU A 462 4.06 2.48 -25.45
C GLU A 462 4.83 3.80 -25.57
N ALA A 463 4.12 4.93 -25.67
CA ALA A 463 4.66 6.28 -25.77
C ALA A 463 5.22 6.85 -24.44
N GLY A 464 5.42 6.01 -23.41
CA GLY A 464 6.04 6.40 -22.14
C GLY A 464 5.25 7.41 -21.31
N ARG A 465 3.93 7.51 -21.50
CA ARG A 465 3.11 8.50 -20.80
C ARG A 465 2.70 8.00 -19.42
N SER A 466 2.98 8.80 -18.38
CA SER A 466 2.72 8.47 -16.99
C SER A 466 1.24 8.67 -16.63
N ILE A 467 0.65 7.70 -15.92
CA ILE A 467 -0.80 7.60 -15.70
C ILE A 467 -1.17 7.68 -14.21
N LEU A 468 -2.00 8.65 -13.86
CA LEU A 468 -2.64 8.79 -12.55
C LEU A 468 -4.04 8.17 -12.58
N ILE A 469 -4.27 7.08 -11.85
CA ILE A 469 -5.58 6.42 -11.77
C ILE A 469 -6.33 6.92 -10.53
N ALA A 470 -7.53 7.46 -10.72
CA ALA A 470 -8.33 8.10 -9.68
C ALA A 470 -9.63 7.33 -9.45
N GLY A 471 -10.06 7.20 -8.19
CA GLY A 471 -11.36 6.60 -7.88
C GLY A 471 -11.63 6.39 -6.38
N PRO A 472 -12.89 6.24 -5.95
CA PRO A 472 -13.23 5.92 -4.57
C PRO A 472 -12.71 4.53 -4.10
N THR A 473 -12.95 4.20 -2.84
CA THR A 473 -12.61 2.88 -2.28
C THR A 473 -13.35 1.77 -3.03
N SER A 474 -12.64 0.70 -3.37
CA SER A 474 -13.12 -0.44 -4.17
C SER A 474 -13.61 -0.11 -5.59
N ALA A 475 -13.21 1.03 -6.18
CA ALA A 475 -13.63 1.48 -7.51
C ALA A 475 -12.90 0.82 -8.71
N GLY A 476 -12.18 -0.29 -8.51
CA GLY A 476 -11.43 -0.97 -9.58
C GLY A 476 -10.06 -0.38 -9.95
N LYS A 477 -9.56 0.64 -9.22
CA LYS A 477 -8.27 1.31 -9.51
C LYS A 477 -7.10 0.32 -9.72
N THR A 478 -6.87 -0.56 -8.74
CA THR A 478 -5.84 -1.61 -8.75
C THR A 478 -6.03 -2.59 -9.90
N THR A 479 -7.28 -2.93 -10.23
CA THR A 479 -7.62 -3.83 -11.34
C THR A 479 -7.23 -3.21 -12.68
N LEU A 480 -7.60 -1.94 -12.91
CA LEU A 480 -7.22 -1.22 -14.13
C LEU A 480 -5.70 -0.94 -14.17
N LEU A 481 -5.09 -0.60 -13.04
CA LEU A 481 -3.64 -0.44 -12.92
C LEU A 481 -2.90 -1.72 -13.32
N SER A 482 -3.38 -2.88 -12.84
CA SER A 482 -2.79 -4.17 -13.19
C SER A 482 -3.04 -4.51 -14.66
N ALA A 483 -4.22 -4.22 -15.22
CA ALA A 483 -4.54 -4.47 -16.63
C ALA A 483 -3.66 -3.63 -17.57
N ILE A 484 -3.48 -2.33 -17.29
CA ILE A 484 -2.60 -1.43 -18.04
C ILE A 484 -1.12 -1.81 -17.80
N GLY A 485 -0.71 -2.10 -16.56
CA GLY A 485 0.66 -2.51 -16.25
C GLY A 485 1.08 -3.82 -16.92
N ARG A 486 0.13 -4.67 -17.33
CA ARG A 486 0.37 -5.91 -18.09
C ARG A 486 0.70 -5.67 -19.57
N THR A 487 0.49 -4.45 -20.09
CA THR A 487 0.83 -4.08 -21.48
C THR A 487 2.21 -3.45 -21.62
N ILE A 488 2.90 -3.20 -20.49
CA ILE A 488 4.28 -2.74 -20.48
C ILE A 488 5.19 -3.76 -21.17
N ASP A 489 6.00 -3.30 -22.13
CA ASP A 489 6.99 -4.13 -22.80
C ASP A 489 7.96 -4.84 -21.83
N ALA A 490 8.29 -6.09 -22.13
CA ALA A 490 9.08 -6.97 -21.27
C ALA A 490 10.57 -6.56 -21.14
N SER A 491 11.11 -5.70 -22.01
CA SER A 491 12.44 -5.11 -21.81
C SER A 491 12.42 -3.96 -20.81
N SER A 492 11.24 -3.42 -20.46
CA SER A 492 11.11 -2.30 -19.54
C SER A 492 11.19 -2.75 -18.09
N ARG A 493 12.31 -2.42 -17.44
CA ARG A 493 12.56 -2.69 -16.03
C ARG A 493 11.64 -1.85 -15.15
N THR A 494 10.68 -2.53 -14.55
CA THR A 494 9.56 -1.93 -13.81
C THR A 494 9.65 -2.30 -12.33
N ILE A 495 9.35 -1.37 -11.44
CA ILE A 495 9.26 -1.64 -10.00
C ILE A 495 7.83 -1.38 -9.52
N THR A 496 7.16 -2.39 -8.96
CA THR A 496 5.87 -2.23 -8.27
C THR A 496 6.09 -2.00 -6.79
N ILE A 497 5.35 -1.08 -6.18
CA ILE A 497 5.44 -0.73 -4.76
C ILE A 497 4.04 -0.71 -4.16
N GLU A 498 3.83 -1.50 -3.11
CA GLU A 498 2.50 -1.74 -2.54
C GLU A 498 2.55 -1.80 -1.01
N GLU A 499 1.49 -1.35 -0.31
CA GLU A 499 1.33 -1.63 1.12
C GLU A 499 1.05 -3.11 1.40
N SER A 500 0.49 -3.81 0.41
CA SER A 500 0.11 -5.22 0.47
C SER A 500 0.03 -5.77 -0.94
N SER A 501 1.01 -6.58 -1.33
CA SER A 501 1.17 -6.98 -2.72
C SER A 501 -0.06 -7.67 -3.31
N SER A 502 -0.53 -7.10 -4.41
CA SER A 502 -1.81 -7.37 -5.07
C SER A 502 -1.72 -7.23 -6.59
N LEU A 503 -0.88 -6.33 -7.11
CA LEU A 503 -0.54 -6.19 -8.52
C LEU A 503 0.25 -7.41 -9.01
N MET A 504 -0.21 -8.04 -10.10
CA MET A 504 0.44 -9.22 -10.69
C MET A 504 0.75 -8.95 -12.18
N LEU A 505 1.93 -8.38 -12.38
CA LEU A 505 2.51 -8.11 -13.69
C LEU A 505 3.39 -9.30 -14.11
N PRO A 506 3.17 -9.92 -15.30
CA PRO A 506 3.82 -11.18 -15.70
C PRO A 506 5.23 -11.01 -16.29
N GLN A 507 5.68 -9.79 -16.55
CA GLN A 507 6.97 -9.53 -17.19
C GLN A 507 8.14 -9.84 -16.25
N GLU A 508 9.13 -10.61 -16.72
CA GLU A 508 10.31 -11.00 -15.93
C GLU A 508 11.16 -9.82 -15.45
N SER A 509 11.01 -8.65 -16.08
CA SER A 509 11.65 -7.38 -15.74
C SER A 509 11.09 -6.69 -14.49
N VAL A 510 10.00 -7.20 -13.91
CA VAL A 510 9.30 -6.60 -12.78
C VAL A 510 9.94 -6.99 -11.44
N VAL A 511 10.37 -5.99 -10.68
CA VAL A 511 10.76 -6.17 -9.28
C VAL A 511 9.62 -5.71 -8.37
N ARG A 512 9.17 -6.59 -7.47
CA ARG A 512 8.09 -6.28 -6.52
C ARG A 512 8.69 -5.86 -5.18
N LEU A 513 8.35 -4.66 -4.74
CA LEU A 513 8.67 -4.14 -3.41
C LEU A 513 7.36 -4.00 -2.61
N GLU A 514 7.42 -4.29 -1.32
CA GLU A 514 6.24 -4.26 -0.47
C GLU A 514 6.57 -3.68 0.92
N ALA A 515 5.68 -2.85 1.45
CA ALA A 515 5.84 -2.28 2.79
C ALA A 515 5.80 -3.36 3.88
N SER A 516 6.57 -3.12 4.95
CA SER A 516 6.61 -4.01 6.11
C SER A 516 6.16 -3.25 7.35
N ALA A 517 4.94 -3.55 7.80
CA ALA A 517 4.34 -2.96 9.00
C ALA A 517 5.24 -3.19 10.24
N GLY A 518 5.27 -2.22 11.15
CA GLY A 518 6.13 -2.28 12.34
C GLY A 518 7.63 -2.03 12.10
N THR A 519 8.04 -1.75 10.85
CA THR A 519 9.45 -1.48 10.48
C THR A 519 9.63 -0.07 9.90
N ASN A 520 10.87 0.29 9.59
CA ASN A 520 11.21 1.53 8.85
C ASN A 520 11.05 1.38 7.31
N TYR A 521 10.55 0.25 6.81
CA TYR A 521 10.36 -0.02 5.39
C TYR A 521 8.95 0.39 4.94
N ASP A 522 8.68 1.69 5.02
CA ASP A 522 7.43 2.30 4.56
C ASP A 522 7.42 2.57 3.04
N MET A 523 6.26 2.95 2.50
CA MET A 523 6.11 3.28 1.07
C MET A 523 7.09 4.37 0.58
N ARG A 524 7.46 5.30 1.47
CA ARG A 524 8.36 6.42 1.16
C ARG A 524 9.81 5.97 1.06
N TYR A 525 10.24 5.11 1.97
CA TYR A 525 11.51 4.41 1.90
C TYR A 525 11.60 3.59 0.61
N LEU A 526 10.56 2.82 0.28
CA LEU A 526 10.55 1.96 -0.91
C LEU A 526 10.61 2.75 -2.22
N ILE A 527 9.90 3.89 -2.35
CA ILE A 527 10.01 4.75 -3.55
C ILE A 527 11.44 5.30 -3.72
N ARG A 528 12.09 5.70 -2.62
CA ARG A 528 13.50 6.16 -2.63
C ARG A 528 14.47 5.04 -2.99
N SER A 529 14.26 3.83 -2.45
CA SER A 529 15.04 2.65 -2.79
C SER A 529 14.84 2.25 -4.26
N ALA A 530 13.60 2.28 -4.75
CA ALA A 530 13.26 1.99 -6.14
C ALA A 530 13.97 2.94 -7.11
N ALA A 531 13.96 4.25 -6.86
CA ALA A 531 14.68 5.23 -7.70
C ALA A 531 16.20 4.93 -7.76
N ALA A 532 16.81 4.50 -6.65
CA ALA A 532 18.22 4.09 -6.60
C ALA A 532 18.53 2.76 -7.30
N MET A 533 17.51 1.98 -7.69
CA MET A 533 17.67 0.71 -8.41
C MET A 533 17.69 0.87 -9.94
N HIS A 534 17.68 2.09 -10.48
CA HIS A 534 17.57 2.38 -11.93
C HIS A 534 16.38 1.68 -12.62
N PRO A 535 15.14 2.04 -12.28
CA PRO A 535 13.94 1.61 -13.00
C PRO A 535 13.73 2.49 -14.24
N GLN A 536 13.00 1.96 -15.22
CA GLN A 536 12.37 2.79 -16.26
C GLN A 536 10.98 3.25 -15.78
N ARG A 537 10.21 2.37 -15.12
CA ARG A 537 8.87 2.66 -14.60
C ARG A 537 8.77 2.34 -13.10
N ILE A 538 8.14 3.23 -12.32
CA ILE A 538 7.74 2.99 -10.92
C ILE A 538 6.21 2.98 -10.84
N ILE A 539 5.65 1.86 -10.39
CA ILE A 539 4.21 1.63 -10.27
C ILE A 539 3.84 1.55 -8.79
N VAL A 540 2.82 2.31 -8.37
CA VAL A 540 2.40 2.39 -6.96
C VAL A 540 0.89 2.14 -6.86
N ASP A 541 0.47 1.08 -6.15
CA ASP A 541 -0.96 0.70 -6.08
C ASP A 541 -1.83 1.77 -5.41
N GLU A 542 -1.44 2.30 -4.25
CA GLU A 542 -2.16 3.42 -3.64
C GLU A 542 -1.20 4.38 -2.94
N CYS A 543 -1.47 5.67 -3.07
CA CYS A 543 -0.71 6.73 -2.41
C CYS A 543 -1.60 7.48 -1.41
N ARG A 544 -1.09 7.66 -0.19
CA ARG A 544 -1.84 8.13 0.99
C ARG A 544 -1.11 9.19 1.82
N GLY A 545 0.19 9.39 1.59
CA GLY A 545 1.02 10.31 2.37
C GLY A 545 2.11 11.01 1.56
N GLY A 546 3.18 11.40 2.25
CA GLY A 546 4.28 12.20 1.69
C GLY A 546 5.15 11.48 0.66
N GLU A 547 4.96 10.18 0.45
CA GLU A 547 5.60 9.41 -0.61
C GLU A 547 5.20 9.87 -2.02
N ALA A 548 4.04 10.53 -2.15
CA ALA A 548 3.61 11.22 -3.38
C ALA A 548 4.71 12.15 -3.93
N TYR A 549 5.37 12.91 -3.05
CA TYR A 549 6.43 13.85 -3.43
C TYR A 549 7.64 13.15 -4.06
N ASP A 550 8.06 12.03 -3.47
CA ASP A 550 9.20 11.26 -3.94
C ASP A 550 8.88 10.52 -5.26
N TRP A 551 7.64 10.06 -5.45
CA TRP A 551 7.18 9.49 -6.74
C TRP A 551 7.10 10.56 -7.83
N VAL A 552 6.46 11.72 -7.55
CA VAL A 552 6.37 12.86 -8.48
C VAL A 552 7.77 13.35 -8.86
N THR A 553 8.71 13.37 -7.90
CA THR A 553 10.10 13.73 -8.18
C THR A 553 10.77 12.74 -9.12
N SER A 554 10.61 11.43 -8.91
CA SER A 554 11.15 10.39 -9.81
C SER A 554 10.56 10.46 -11.22
N ALA A 555 9.23 10.51 -11.32
CA ALA A 555 8.50 10.55 -12.58
C ALA A 555 8.87 11.79 -13.42
N ALA A 556 8.99 12.97 -12.80
CA ALA A 556 9.40 14.20 -13.48
C ALA A 556 10.91 14.28 -13.82
N SER A 557 11.74 13.31 -13.39
CA SER A 557 13.20 13.34 -13.55
C SER A 557 13.81 12.15 -14.29
N GLY A 558 13.01 11.22 -14.82
CA GLY A 558 13.50 10.15 -15.71
C GLY A 558 12.82 8.78 -15.62
N THR A 559 11.83 8.59 -14.74
CA THR A 559 11.02 7.35 -14.74
C THR A 559 9.72 7.56 -15.49
N GLU A 560 9.80 7.75 -16.81
CA GLU A 560 8.67 7.95 -17.71
C GLU A 560 7.80 6.69 -17.84
N GLY A 561 6.50 6.85 -18.12
CA GLY A 561 5.53 5.75 -18.15
C GLY A 561 5.23 5.14 -16.78
N SER A 562 5.55 5.87 -15.70
CA SER A 562 5.24 5.47 -14.32
C SER A 562 3.75 5.60 -14.02
N MET A 563 3.25 4.84 -13.06
CA MET A 563 1.81 4.79 -12.76
C MET A 563 1.56 4.83 -11.25
N ILE A 564 0.47 5.47 -10.84
CA ILE A 564 0.12 5.64 -9.43
C ILE A 564 -1.40 5.78 -9.28
N THR A 565 -1.98 5.31 -8.17
CA THR A 565 -3.41 5.53 -7.91
C THR A 565 -3.71 6.33 -6.64
N VAL A 566 -4.79 7.11 -6.69
CA VAL A 566 -5.22 8.03 -5.62
C VAL A 566 -6.73 7.99 -5.40
N HIS A 567 -7.17 8.42 -4.21
CA HIS A 567 -8.58 8.51 -3.84
C HIS A 567 -9.22 9.84 -4.23
N ALA A 568 -9.71 9.93 -5.47
CA ALA A 568 -10.41 11.09 -6.01
C ALA A 568 -11.61 10.66 -6.88
N THR A 569 -12.38 11.64 -7.35
CA THR A 569 -13.67 11.48 -8.03
C THR A 569 -13.77 12.16 -9.39
N SER A 570 -12.75 12.95 -9.77
CA SER A 570 -12.59 13.61 -11.07
C SER A 570 -11.10 13.91 -11.33
N ALA A 571 -10.72 14.25 -12.57
CA ALA A 571 -9.33 14.58 -12.88
C ALA A 571 -8.77 15.79 -12.09
N PRO A 572 -9.49 16.92 -11.91
CA PRO A 572 -9.03 18.03 -11.06
C PRO A 572 -8.84 17.64 -9.59
N ASP A 573 -9.77 16.83 -9.05
CA ASP A 573 -9.73 16.32 -7.66
C ASP A 573 -8.52 15.38 -7.46
N ALA A 574 -8.18 14.57 -8.46
CA ALA A 574 -7.01 13.69 -8.42
C ALA A 574 -5.68 14.46 -8.34
N LEU A 575 -5.55 15.53 -9.12
CA LEU A 575 -4.34 16.36 -9.14
C LEU A 575 -4.24 17.27 -7.91
N GLY A 576 -5.36 17.85 -7.45
CA GLY A 576 -5.41 18.59 -6.18
C GLY A 576 -5.13 17.71 -4.95
N ARG A 577 -5.52 16.43 -5.00
CA ARG A 577 -5.12 15.44 -3.99
C ARG A 577 -3.64 15.09 -4.10
N MET A 578 -3.09 14.91 -5.30
CA MET A 578 -1.65 14.68 -5.50
C MET A 578 -0.83 15.85 -4.91
N GLU A 579 -1.20 17.10 -5.20
CA GLU A 579 -0.59 18.30 -4.60
C GLU A 579 -0.66 18.26 -3.06
N SER A 580 -1.84 17.95 -2.51
CA SER A 580 -2.04 17.85 -1.06
C SER A 580 -1.18 16.76 -0.40
N LEU A 581 -0.99 15.62 -1.07
CA LEU A 581 -0.13 14.53 -0.59
C LEU A 581 1.36 14.89 -0.71
N CYS A 582 1.77 15.52 -1.80
CA CYS A 582 3.16 15.97 -1.99
C CYS A 582 3.59 16.98 -0.92
N LEU A 583 2.70 17.85 -0.44
CA LEU A 583 2.97 18.80 0.66
C LEU A 583 3.23 18.09 2.00
N LEU A 584 2.72 16.88 2.22
CA LEU A 584 3.11 16.03 3.36
C LEU A 584 4.53 15.45 3.20
N GLY A 585 5.03 15.42 1.96
CA GLY A 585 6.37 14.96 1.62
C GLY A 585 7.44 16.03 1.78
N SER A 586 7.17 17.26 1.31
CA SER A 586 8.07 18.41 1.37
C SER A 586 7.31 19.72 1.53
N ASN A 587 7.80 20.61 2.41
CA ASN A 587 7.28 21.97 2.58
C ASN A 587 8.16 23.03 1.88
N ASP A 588 9.30 22.63 1.29
CA ASP A 588 10.32 23.56 0.76
C ASP A 588 10.08 23.98 -0.70
N VAL A 589 8.92 23.60 -1.28
CA VAL A 589 8.54 23.86 -2.67
C VAL A 589 7.35 24.82 -2.71
N SER A 590 7.38 25.82 -3.60
CA SER A 590 6.23 26.72 -3.77
C SER A 590 5.04 25.98 -4.38
N PRO A 591 3.77 26.31 -4.04
CA PRO A 591 2.61 25.58 -4.55
C PRO A 591 2.57 25.51 -6.08
N ARG A 592 2.88 26.62 -6.76
CA ARG A 592 2.99 26.65 -8.23
C ARG A 592 4.12 25.76 -8.75
N GLY A 593 5.31 25.80 -8.15
CA GLY A 593 6.44 24.95 -8.55
C GLY A 593 6.12 23.46 -8.37
N LEU A 594 5.37 23.12 -7.33
CA LEU A 594 4.86 21.76 -7.11
C LEU A 594 3.82 21.35 -8.17
N ARG A 595 2.88 22.22 -8.54
CA ARG A 595 1.95 21.93 -9.66
C ARG A 595 2.69 21.75 -10.99
N GLU A 596 3.69 22.60 -11.27
CA GLU A 596 4.54 22.49 -12.47
C GLU A 596 5.36 21.17 -12.46
N GLN A 597 5.76 20.67 -11.29
CA GLN A 597 6.39 19.36 -11.14
C GLN A 597 5.40 18.20 -11.35
N ILE A 598 4.19 18.28 -10.77
CA ILE A 598 3.12 17.28 -10.92
C ILE A 598 2.68 17.18 -12.39
N ALA A 599 2.51 18.30 -13.08
CA ALA A 599 2.12 18.33 -14.49
C ALA A 599 3.23 17.85 -15.45
N ARG A 600 4.46 17.66 -14.96
CA ARG A 600 5.54 16.96 -15.67
C ARG A 600 5.61 15.46 -15.32
N ALA A 601 5.19 15.09 -14.10
CA ALA A 601 5.17 13.71 -13.61
C ALA A 601 3.95 12.90 -14.11
N VAL A 602 2.82 13.56 -14.36
CA VAL A 602 1.55 12.95 -14.76
C VAL A 602 1.15 13.49 -16.13
N ASN A 603 0.98 12.62 -17.12
CA ASN A 603 0.52 13.00 -18.46
C ASN A 603 -0.98 12.73 -18.65
N LEU A 604 -1.47 11.62 -18.09
CA LEU A 604 -2.89 11.23 -18.17
C LEU A 604 -3.48 11.04 -16.77
N VAL A 605 -4.75 11.43 -16.62
CA VAL A 605 -5.58 11.05 -15.46
C VAL A 605 -6.73 10.17 -15.94
N VAL A 606 -6.90 9.00 -15.32
CA VAL A 606 -7.96 8.04 -15.64
C VAL A 606 -8.84 7.86 -14.41
N VAL A 607 -10.07 8.34 -14.47
CA VAL A 607 -11.03 8.26 -13.36
C VAL A 607 -11.88 7.01 -13.51
N VAL A 608 -11.98 6.18 -12.47
CA VAL A 608 -12.85 5.00 -12.39
C VAL A 608 -13.86 5.13 -11.27
N ASN A 609 -15.04 4.55 -11.46
CA ASN A 609 -16.07 4.45 -10.43
C ASN A 609 -16.75 3.07 -10.46
N SER A 610 -17.30 2.62 -9.33
CA SER A 610 -18.02 1.34 -9.29
C SER A 610 -19.33 1.43 -10.07
N ALA A 611 -19.62 0.40 -10.87
CA ALA A 611 -20.80 0.30 -11.70
C ALA A 611 -21.72 -0.81 -11.17
N PRO A 612 -23.01 -0.52 -10.91
CA PRO A 612 -24.00 -1.55 -10.56
C PRO A 612 -24.00 -2.69 -11.58
N SER A 613 -24.00 -3.94 -11.09
CA SER A 613 -23.96 -5.19 -11.89
C SER A 613 -22.77 -5.44 -12.84
N GLN A 614 -21.84 -4.49 -13.02
CA GLN A 614 -20.68 -4.62 -13.92
C GLN A 614 -19.35 -4.22 -13.24
N GLY A 615 -19.26 -4.29 -11.91
CA GLY A 615 -18.03 -4.03 -11.16
C GLY A 615 -17.61 -2.56 -11.13
N PHE A 616 -16.93 -2.09 -12.17
CA PHE A 616 -16.46 -0.71 -12.32
C PHE A 616 -16.44 -0.25 -13.79
N ARG A 617 -16.44 1.07 -14.02
CA ARG A 617 -16.24 1.67 -15.35
C ARG A 617 -15.36 2.90 -15.27
N VAL A 618 -14.54 3.12 -16.30
CA VAL A 618 -13.83 4.38 -16.53
C VAL A 618 -14.86 5.49 -16.77
N GLN A 619 -14.80 6.55 -15.98
CA GLN A 619 -15.70 7.72 -16.07
C GLN A 619 -15.12 8.82 -16.96
N GLN A 620 -13.80 8.96 -16.99
CA GLN A 620 -13.09 10.08 -17.62
C GLN A 620 -11.65 9.65 -17.93
N ILE A 621 -11.14 10.03 -19.11
CA ILE A 621 -9.71 10.01 -19.45
C ILE A 621 -9.33 11.43 -19.87
N THR A 622 -8.35 12.02 -19.19
CA THR A 622 -7.98 13.43 -19.31
C THR A 622 -6.48 13.57 -19.55
N GLU A 623 -6.05 14.36 -20.53
CA GLU A 623 -4.65 14.77 -20.71
C GLU A 623 -4.32 15.98 -19.82
N VAL A 624 -3.16 15.94 -19.18
CA VAL A 624 -2.58 17.05 -18.42
C VAL A 624 -1.62 17.82 -19.32
N GLN A 625 -2.04 19.00 -19.78
CA GLN A 625 -1.29 19.85 -20.72
C GLN A 625 -0.28 20.78 -20.03
N GLY A 626 -0.32 20.89 -18.68
CA GLY A 626 0.55 21.77 -17.91
C GLY A 626 -0.16 22.48 -16.77
N VAL A 627 0.33 23.68 -16.42
CA VAL A 627 -0.27 24.59 -15.44
C VAL A 627 -0.45 25.95 -16.10
N ASP A 628 -1.62 26.57 -15.92
CA ASP A 628 -1.88 27.96 -16.32
C ASP A 628 -2.32 28.78 -15.11
N LEU A 629 -1.72 29.96 -14.95
CA LEU A 629 -1.74 30.81 -13.75
C LEU A 629 -1.42 30.05 -12.44
N ASP A 630 -2.45 29.41 -11.86
CA ASP A 630 -2.45 28.64 -10.62
C ASP A 630 -3.18 27.28 -10.75
N ALA A 631 -3.75 26.94 -11.90
CA ALA A 631 -4.56 25.74 -12.10
C ALA A 631 -3.93 24.75 -13.09
N PHE A 632 -4.19 23.45 -12.91
CA PHE A 632 -3.82 22.44 -13.91
C PHE A 632 -4.62 22.67 -15.19
N ARG A 633 -3.93 22.69 -16.34
CA ARG A 633 -4.56 22.80 -17.66
C ARG A 633 -4.86 21.38 -18.17
N LEU A 634 -6.13 21.10 -18.38
CA LEU A 634 -6.66 19.77 -18.68
C LEU A 634 -7.41 19.74 -20.00
N SER A 635 -7.45 18.59 -20.66
CA SER A 635 -8.34 18.34 -21.80
C SER A 635 -8.84 16.90 -21.78
N ASP A 636 -10.16 16.72 -21.72
CA ASP A 636 -10.78 15.41 -21.70
C ASP A 636 -10.70 14.77 -23.10
N VAL A 637 -10.30 13.51 -23.14
CA VAL A 637 -10.15 12.68 -24.34
C VAL A 637 -11.38 11.78 -24.51
N PHE A 638 -11.79 11.16 -23.41
CA PHE A 638 -12.97 10.29 -23.33
C PHE A 638 -13.74 10.54 -22.03
N TYR A 639 -15.06 10.39 -22.07
CA TYR A 639 -15.93 10.44 -20.90
C TYR A 639 -17.06 9.41 -21.01
N TYR A 640 -17.55 8.93 -19.87
CA TYR A 640 -18.73 8.07 -19.80
C TYR A 640 -19.96 8.91 -19.41
N ARG A 641 -21.09 8.68 -20.09
CA ARG A 641 -22.35 9.38 -19.83
C ARG A 641 -23.53 8.43 -19.79
N VAL A 642 -24.46 8.68 -18.86
CA VAL A 642 -25.77 8.00 -18.83
C VAL A 642 -26.78 8.87 -19.59
N GLU A 643 -27.39 8.32 -20.62
CA GLU A 643 -28.42 8.97 -21.42
C GLU A 643 -29.71 8.13 -21.35
N GLY A 644 -30.67 8.60 -20.54
CA GLY A 644 -31.87 7.82 -20.21
C GLY A 644 -31.57 6.70 -19.22
N THR A 645 -31.71 5.45 -19.65
CA THR A 645 -31.48 4.24 -18.82
C THR A 645 -30.18 3.51 -19.16
N GLU A 646 -29.61 3.80 -20.32
CA GLU A 646 -28.34 3.24 -20.78
C GLU A 646 -27.24 4.30 -20.69
N GLY A 647 -26.00 3.92 -20.94
CA GLY A 647 -24.91 4.89 -20.97
C GLY A 647 -23.71 4.35 -21.72
N ALA A 648 -23.00 5.27 -22.36
CA ALA A 648 -21.98 5.00 -23.36
C ALA A 648 -20.68 5.72 -23.02
N PHE A 649 -19.60 5.26 -23.64
CA PHE A 649 -18.32 5.95 -23.68
C PHE A 649 -18.28 6.83 -24.92
N HIS A 650 -18.01 8.13 -24.73
CA HIS A 650 -17.91 9.11 -25.79
C HIS A 650 -16.48 9.64 -25.87
N PRO A 651 -15.85 9.71 -27.05
CA PRO A 651 -14.72 10.59 -27.26
C PRO A 651 -15.20 12.06 -27.28
N THR A 652 -14.29 13.00 -27.05
CA THR A 652 -14.59 14.44 -27.08
C THR A 652 -14.30 15.12 -28.41
N GLY A 653 -13.72 14.40 -29.38
CA GLY A 653 -13.09 14.98 -30.56
C GLY A 653 -11.72 15.63 -30.29
N TYR A 654 -11.25 15.66 -29.03
CA TYR A 654 -9.92 16.13 -28.69
C TYR A 654 -8.87 15.07 -29.02
N ILE A 655 -7.84 15.46 -29.76
CA ILE A 655 -6.66 14.65 -30.08
C ILE A 655 -5.54 15.06 -29.10
N PRO A 656 -5.06 14.14 -28.24
CA PRO A 656 -3.97 14.44 -27.30
C PRO A 656 -2.67 14.85 -27.99
N LEU A 657 -1.92 15.74 -27.35
CA LEU A 657 -0.71 16.32 -27.94
C LEU A 657 0.32 15.25 -28.29
N PHE A 658 0.43 14.20 -27.47
CA PHE A 658 1.35 13.10 -27.74
C PHE A 658 0.96 12.21 -28.93
N PHE A 659 -0.30 12.19 -29.36
CA PHE A 659 -0.69 11.51 -30.61
C PHE A 659 -0.19 12.28 -31.84
N GLU A 660 -0.08 13.61 -31.74
CA GLU A 660 0.60 14.40 -32.77
C GLU A 660 2.11 14.15 -32.75
N ASP A 661 2.75 14.10 -31.56
CA ASP A 661 4.17 13.72 -31.42
C ASP A 661 4.47 12.37 -32.10
N LEU A 662 3.67 11.33 -31.82
CA LEU A 662 3.82 9.97 -32.38
C LEU A 662 3.74 9.96 -33.91
N ARG A 663 2.73 10.62 -34.48
CA ARG A 663 2.59 10.81 -35.93
C ARG A 663 3.79 11.55 -36.52
N HIS A 664 4.32 12.56 -35.84
CA HIS A 664 5.51 13.29 -36.28
C HIS A 664 6.82 12.49 -36.13
N ALA A 665 6.87 11.50 -35.24
CA ALA A 665 7.94 10.51 -35.15
C ALA A 665 7.82 9.37 -36.18
N GLY A 666 6.73 9.32 -36.95
CA GLY A 666 6.47 8.29 -37.96
C GLY A 666 5.87 6.99 -37.41
N VAL A 667 5.30 7.02 -36.20
CA VAL A 667 4.49 5.92 -35.66
C VAL A 667 3.12 5.97 -36.32
N ASP A 668 2.62 4.81 -36.78
CA ASP A 668 1.27 4.67 -37.32
C ASP A 668 0.29 4.62 -36.14
N VAL A 669 -0.59 5.63 -36.04
CA VAL A 669 -1.53 5.81 -34.91
C VAL A 669 -2.91 6.15 -35.45
N ASP A 670 -3.93 5.43 -35.01
CA ASP A 670 -5.29 5.72 -35.46
C ASP A 670 -5.85 6.97 -34.78
N PHE A 671 -6.33 7.91 -35.61
CA PHE A 671 -7.05 9.10 -35.18
C PHE A 671 -8.58 8.93 -35.25
N THR A 672 -9.11 7.79 -35.73
CA THR A 672 -10.55 7.54 -35.69
C THR A 672 -11.05 7.16 -34.31
N ILE A 673 -10.18 6.64 -33.42
CA ILE A 673 -10.53 6.34 -32.02
C ILE A 673 -11.12 7.55 -31.24
N PHE A 674 -10.79 8.78 -31.66
CA PHE A 674 -11.27 10.04 -31.06
C PHE A 674 -12.56 10.60 -31.70
N ARG A 675 -13.26 9.84 -32.55
CA ARG A 675 -14.48 10.27 -33.25
C ARG A 675 -15.71 9.49 -32.76
N GLU A 676 -16.86 10.16 -32.74
CA GLU A 676 -18.18 9.54 -32.51
C GLU A 676 -18.61 8.67 -33.72
#